data_AF-A0A2P5EH44-F1
#
_entry.id   AF-A0A2P5EH44-F1
#
_cell.length_a   1.000
_cell.length_b   1.000
_cell.length_c   1.000
_cell.angle_alpha   90.00
_cell.angle_beta   90.00
_cell.angle_gamma   90.00
#
_symmetry.space_group_name_H-M   'P 1'
#
loop_
_entity.id
_entity.type
_entity.pdbx_description
1 polymer ?
#
loop_
_entity_poly.entity_id
_entity_poly.type
_entity_poly.pdbx_seq_one_letter_code
_entity_poly.pdbx_strand_id
1 'polypeptide(L)'
;MEVSARLDQNSLFGIILCFSTNLVVSCNPISLKGSSVSSSLPSTFLFGTASSSYQYEGAFLSDGKGFSNWDVFTHKPGTVIDGTTGDIAVDQYHLYEEDLNLMNYVGVNSYRFSISWARILPKGRFGDVNWAGIDHYNNFIDALLHRGIRPFVTLTHYDIPQELEERYGAWLSSEVQEDFKYYADICFRSFGDRVKYWTTFKEPNVAVIRGYRSGVYPPSRCSGSFGNCSSGDSEIEPLIAAHNVILSHAAAVDVYRTKYQKIQGGSIGIVMNALWYEPFSSSFEDKLAVERAISFYMNWFLDPIIHGKYPEEMREILGLDLPVFSRYEVEKLKNGVDFIGVNHYTSFYIKDCIFSPCELGPGTSRTEGFALRTAQKDGVFIGQQTEVDWLYVYPQGMEKIVMYIEERYNNTPIFITENGYGYKDNPSSKIEELLNDVERVDYMRSYLNALASTIRKGADIRGYFAWSLLDNFEWTCGYTVRFGLYHVDYDTLNRRPRLSAVWYKEFIANKLKQNVNPKVPIDMGFHRLHHKVFSLLDIVVLLLISPPLILCDDFINKISPLRPDFLFGTASSSYQFEGAYLTDGKGLNNWDFYTHKFPGDIKDGSNGDIAVDHYHRYLEDINLMSSLGVNSYRFSISWARILPKGIFGDINLDGINFYNNLIDALLLEGIQPFVTLTHYDVPQELEDRYGAWLSPKSQKDFAYFAETCFKYFGDRVKYWVTFNEPNVQAIWGYRSGKFPPSRCSRHFGNCSDGDSEREPFIAAHNIILSHAAAVDVYRTKYQREQRGSIGIVMQALWYEPISNSTEDKLAAERAQSFTLNWFLDPIILGKYPAEMEDIVESTLPKFSDSEREKLKMGLDFIGINHYTSYYVQDCIYSPCEPGFGVSWTEGLYQQSSERNGIPIGEHLRSPVEWLNVYPQGMENMVTYVMERYNNTPMFITENGYGFVENPDSNTEETLHDDHRVKYMADYLDALMRAVRKGADVRGYFAWSLLDNFEWRYGYTVRFGLHHVDYATLKRSKKLSATWYKQFIAKHKGKSLMPQYDGEDFQY
;
A
#
# COMPACT_ATOMS: atom_id res chain seq x y z
N MET A 1 -12.00 -55.22 -23.25
CA MET A 1 -11.47 -56.51 -23.73
C MET A 1 -10.26 -56.15 -24.57
N GLU A 2 -9.02 -56.44 -24.23
CA GLU A 2 -8.49 -57.69 -23.69
C GLU A 2 -7.57 -57.47 -22.50
N VAL A 3 -7.48 -58.54 -21.72
CA VAL A 3 -6.86 -58.69 -20.42
C VAL A 3 -5.69 -59.67 -20.58
N SER A 4 -4.71 -59.52 -19.69
CA SER A 4 -3.89 -60.62 -19.11
C SER A 4 -2.74 -61.16 -19.97
N ALA A 5 -1.62 -61.66 -19.42
CA ALA A 5 -0.99 -61.77 -18.10
C ALA A 5 0.28 -62.63 -18.35
N ARG A 6 1.37 -62.60 -17.59
CA ARG A 6 1.66 -63.27 -16.29
C ARG A 6 3.16 -63.03 -16.02
N LEU A 7 3.60 -62.53 -14.85
CA LEU A 7 3.92 -63.25 -13.60
C LEU A 7 5.07 -64.27 -13.72
N ASP A 8 6.20 -64.02 -13.04
CA ASP A 8 6.56 -64.70 -11.77
C ASP A 8 7.90 -64.24 -11.18
N GLN A 9 7.92 -63.91 -9.87
CA GLN A 9 8.77 -64.56 -8.85
C GLN A 9 8.57 -63.95 -7.43
N ASN A 10 7.81 -64.69 -6.62
CA ASN A 10 7.96 -65.04 -5.20
C ASN A 10 8.51 -64.04 -4.17
N SER A 11 7.54 -63.54 -3.40
CA SER A 11 7.53 -63.21 -1.97
C SER A 11 7.68 -64.46 -1.06
N LEU A 12 8.02 -64.30 0.23
CA LEU A 12 7.06 -64.32 1.37
C LEU A 12 7.71 -64.74 2.72
N PHE A 13 7.39 -63.98 3.79
CA PHE A 13 6.80 -64.39 5.09
C PHE A 13 7.23 -63.39 6.19
N GLY A 14 6.39 -62.82 7.05
CA GLY A 14 4.94 -62.89 7.29
C GLY A 14 4.68 -62.34 8.71
N ILE A 15 3.84 -61.31 8.89
CA ILE A 15 2.43 -61.34 9.35
C ILE A 15 2.28 -61.14 10.88
N ILE A 16 1.45 -60.15 11.28
CA ILE A 16 0.14 -60.35 11.96
C ILE A 16 -0.76 -59.11 11.77
N LEU A 17 -2.01 -59.41 11.39
CA LEU A 17 -3.18 -58.57 11.14
C LEU A 17 -3.85 -58.04 12.43
N CYS A 18 -4.60 -56.93 12.33
CA CYS A 18 -6.08 -56.95 12.31
C CYS A 18 -6.71 -55.55 12.06
N PHE A 19 -7.79 -55.57 11.27
CA PHE A 19 -8.64 -54.45 10.84
C PHE A 19 -9.63 -54.00 11.93
N SER A 20 -9.95 -52.71 11.97
CA SER A 20 -11.34 -52.22 11.88
C SER A 20 -11.40 -50.71 11.60
N THR A 21 -12.40 -50.34 10.82
CA THR A 21 -12.73 -49.01 10.27
C THR A 21 -13.31 -48.05 11.31
N ASN A 22 -12.91 -46.77 11.27
CA ASN A 22 -13.81 -45.61 11.43
C ASN A 22 -13.17 -44.36 10.80
N LEU A 23 -13.89 -43.78 9.83
CA LEU A 23 -13.67 -42.44 9.30
C LEU A 23 -13.91 -41.41 10.40
N VAL A 24 -12.94 -40.53 10.64
CA VAL A 24 -13.19 -39.14 11.09
C VAL A 24 -12.28 -38.24 10.26
N VAL A 25 -12.91 -37.41 9.44
CA VAL A 25 -12.31 -36.29 8.71
C VAL A 25 -12.01 -35.19 9.73
N SER A 26 -10.75 -34.75 9.86
CA SER A 26 -10.41 -33.46 10.46
C SER A 26 -9.74 -32.57 9.43
N CYS A 27 -10.42 -31.46 9.11
CA CYS A 27 -9.96 -30.39 8.25
C CYS A 27 -8.62 -29.80 8.71
N ASN A 28 -7.65 -29.74 7.81
CA ASN A 28 -6.51 -28.83 7.91
C ASN A 28 -6.93 -27.46 7.36
N PRO A 29 -6.72 -26.34 8.05
CA PRO A 29 -6.91 -25.01 7.48
C PRO A 29 -5.83 -24.73 6.43
N ILE A 30 -6.29 -24.31 5.25
CA ILE A 30 -5.49 -23.87 4.12
C ILE A 30 -4.82 -22.55 4.48
N SER A 31 -3.49 -22.51 4.39
CA SER A 31 -2.62 -21.35 4.59
C SER A 31 -2.91 -20.26 3.55
N LEU A 32 -3.60 -19.18 3.95
CA LEU A 32 -3.69 -17.93 3.20
C LEU A 32 -2.35 -17.17 3.27
N LYS A 33 -1.54 -17.24 2.21
CA LYS A 33 -0.31 -16.43 2.09
C LYS A 33 -0.66 -15.00 1.67
N GLY A 34 -0.85 -14.13 2.67
CA GLY A 34 -0.92 -12.68 2.51
C GLY A 34 0.47 -12.03 2.34
N SER A 35 0.45 -10.93 1.58
CA SER A 35 1.50 -9.92 1.28
C SER A 35 2.71 -9.83 2.22
N SER A 36 3.93 -9.96 1.66
CA SER A 36 5.19 -9.72 2.38
C SER A 36 5.72 -8.30 2.21
N VAL A 37 5.80 -7.57 3.33
CA VAL A 37 6.44 -6.25 3.49
C VAL A 37 7.98 -6.38 3.43
N SER A 38 8.63 -6.72 2.31
CA SER A 38 9.92 -7.46 2.40
C SER A 38 11.28 -6.73 2.22
N SER A 39 11.44 -5.40 2.17
CA SER A 39 12.82 -4.87 2.01
C SER A 39 13.16 -3.46 2.53
N SER A 40 12.27 -2.76 3.23
CA SER A 40 12.57 -1.39 3.70
C SER A 40 13.03 -1.29 5.16
N LEU A 41 13.03 -2.38 5.92
CA LEU A 41 13.39 -2.35 7.33
C LEU A 41 14.86 -2.74 7.50
N PRO A 42 15.69 -1.90 8.14
CA PRO A 42 17.08 -2.23 8.42
C PRO A 42 17.24 -3.60 9.10
N SER A 43 18.33 -4.32 8.84
CA SER A 43 18.62 -5.58 9.54
C SER A 43 18.79 -5.40 11.05
N THR A 44 19.03 -4.16 11.49
CA THR A 44 19.10 -3.74 12.89
C THR A 44 17.76 -3.26 13.46
N PHE A 45 16.67 -3.34 12.71
CA PHE A 45 15.37 -2.83 13.13
C PHE A 45 14.86 -3.56 14.38
N LEU A 46 14.38 -2.79 15.35
CA LEU A 46 13.85 -3.31 16.60
C LEU A 46 12.37 -3.64 16.45
N PHE A 47 12.02 -4.92 16.53
CA PHE A 47 10.65 -5.36 16.70
C PHE A 47 10.44 -5.67 18.17
N GLY A 48 9.52 -4.94 18.80
CA GLY A 48 9.26 -5.09 20.22
C GLY A 48 7.80 -5.10 20.59
N THR A 49 7.58 -5.37 21.87
CA THR A 49 6.38 -5.03 22.64
C THR A 49 6.79 -4.09 23.77
N ALA A 50 5.81 -3.49 24.44
CA ALA A 50 6.09 -2.52 25.48
C ALA A 50 5.16 -2.67 26.70
N SER A 51 5.63 -2.18 27.84
CA SER A 51 4.92 -2.14 29.14
C SER A 51 5.16 -0.85 29.94
N SER A 52 4.55 -0.80 31.12
CA SER A 52 4.70 0.23 32.15
C SER A 52 4.77 -0.44 33.51
N SER A 53 5.61 0.08 34.41
CA SER A 53 5.77 -0.37 35.79
C SER A 53 4.42 -0.46 36.50
N TYR A 54 3.65 0.63 36.54
CA TYR A 54 2.37 0.65 37.26
C TYR A 54 1.30 -0.25 36.62
N GLN A 55 1.30 -0.36 35.28
CA GLN A 55 0.30 -1.16 34.56
C GLN A 55 0.60 -2.67 34.60
N TYR A 56 1.86 -3.07 34.84
CA TYR A 56 2.32 -4.46 34.73
C TYR A 56 2.82 -5.06 36.05
N GLU A 57 3.63 -4.36 36.83
CA GLU A 57 4.41 -4.97 37.92
C GLU A 57 3.54 -5.49 39.05
N GLY A 58 2.62 -4.66 39.56
CA GLY A 58 1.97 -4.91 40.84
C GLY A 58 2.95 -4.90 42.00
N ALA A 59 2.70 -5.78 42.99
CA ALA A 59 3.54 -5.93 44.17
C ALA A 59 3.83 -4.59 44.87
N PHE A 60 2.78 -3.76 45.02
CA PHE A 60 2.93 -2.33 45.31
C PHE A 60 3.53 -2.00 46.68
N LEU A 61 3.50 -2.96 47.62
CA LEU A 61 4.09 -2.90 48.97
C LEU A 61 5.24 -3.90 49.19
N SER A 62 5.59 -4.69 48.17
CA SER A 62 6.63 -5.71 48.30
C SER A 62 8.02 -5.09 48.31
N ASP A 63 8.95 -5.77 49.00
CA ASP A 63 10.39 -5.49 48.95
C ASP A 63 10.77 -4.02 49.16
N GLY A 64 10.06 -3.34 50.07
CA GLY A 64 10.39 -1.97 50.48
C GLY A 64 10.03 -0.89 49.47
N LYS A 65 9.21 -1.18 48.44
CA LYS A 65 8.65 -0.16 47.55
C LYS A 65 7.83 0.87 48.35
N GLY A 66 8.03 2.15 48.04
CA GLY A 66 7.18 3.24 48.54
C GLY A 66 5.90 3.43 47.72
N PHE A 67 4.97 4.22 48.24
CA PHE A 67 3.80 4.63 47.46
C PHE A 67 4.22 5.55 46.31
N SER A 68 3.68 5.27 45.13
CA SER A 68 3.63 6.19 44.02
C SER A 68 2.39 7.07 44.10
N ASN A 69 2.42 8.16 43.35
CA ASN A 69 1.25 9.02 43.11
C ASN A 69 0.03 8.24 42.59
N TRP A 70 0.25 7.22 41.76
CA TRP A 70 -0.81 6.38 41.24
C TRP A 70 -1.38 5.43 42.29
N ASP A 71 -0.54 4.86 43.16
CA ASP A 71 -1.02 4.03 44.29
C ASP A 71 -2.03 4.81 45.13
N VAL A 72 -1.69 6.03 45.54
CA VAL A 72 -2.60 6.87 46.34
C VAL A 72 -3.82 7.34 45.56
N PHE A 73 -3.68 7.56 44.25
CA PHE A 73 -4.78 8.01 43.40
C PHE A 73 -5.84 6.92 43.23
N THR A 74 -5.46 5.71 42.81
CA THR A 74 -6.43 4.63 42.53
C THR A 74 -7.15 4.13 43.77
N HIS A 75 -6.54 4.26 44.95
CA HIS A 75 -7.20 3.92 46.22
C HIS A 75 -8.28 4.93 46.65
N LYS A 76 -8.40 6.09 45.98
CA LYS A 76 -9.49 7.05 46.23
C LYS A 76 -10.74 6.62 45.43
N PRO A 77 -11.90 6.43 46.08
CA PRO A 77 -13.12 6.06 45.39
C PRO A 77 -13.49 7.03 44.25
N GLY A 78 -13.88 6.49 43.10
CA GLY A 78 -14.36 7.26 41.94
C GLY A 78 -13.27 7.80 41.01
N THR A 79 -12.00 7.47 41.25
CA THR A 79 -10.87 7.90 40.38
C THR A 79 -10.59 6.92 39.22
N VAL A 80 -11.00 5.65 39.37
CA VAL A 80 -10.92 4.60 38.35
C VAL A 80 -12.34 4.14 38.01
N ILE A 81 -12.63 3.94 36.72
CA ILE A 81 -13.99 3.67 36.22
C ILE A 81 -14.62 2.43 36.87
N ASP A 82 -13.88 1.34 37.01
CA ASP A 82 -14.33 0.09 37.63
C ASP A 82 -14.02 0.02 39.14
N GLY A 83 -13.41 1.07 39.71
CA GLY A 83 -13.01 1.15 41.11
C GLY A 83 -11.83 0.25 41.50
N THR A 84 -11.13 -0.35 40.53
CA THR A 84 -9.99 -1.23 40.78
C THR A 84 -8.67 -0.48 40.98
N THR A 85 -7.63 -1.20 41.41
CA THR A 85 -6.28 -0.67 41.63
C THR A 85 -5.23 -1.44 40.81
N GLY A 86 -4.06 -0.82 40.67
CA GLY A 86 -2.86 -1.44 40.06
C GLY A 86 -2.02 -2.26 41.04
N ASP A 87 -2.56 -2.59 42.21
CA ASP A 87 -1.79 -3.21 43.31
C ASP A 87 -1.20 -4.57 42.93
N ILE A 88 -1.98 -5.34 42.16
CA ILE A 88 -1.60 -6.61 41.55
C ILE A 88 -1.27 -6.40 40.07
N ALA A 89 -2.04 -5.57 39.36
CA ALA A 89 -1.90 -5.37 37.91
C ALA A 89 -1.95 -6.73 37.16
N VAL A 90 -0.90 -7.08 36.43
CA VAL A 90 -0.70 -8.43 35.87
C VAL A 90 0.46 -9.18 36.52
N ASP A 91 0.88 -8.72 37.70
CA ASP A 91 1.87 -9.33 38.58
C ASP A 91 3.19 -9.70 37.88
N GLN A 92 3.63 -8.87 36.92
CA GLN A 92 4.89 -9.08 36.21
C GLN A 92 6.07 -9.07 37.19
N TYR A 93 5.95 -8.42 38.36
CA TYR A 93 6.98 -8.44 39.38
C TYR A 93 7.40 -9.86 39.77
N HIS A 94 6.44 -10.78 39.88
CA HIS A 94 6.70 -12.19 40.19
C HIS A 94 6.71 -13.07 38.92
N LEU A 95 5.98 -12.69 37.87
CA LEU A 95 5.70 -13.56 36.71
C LEU A 95 6.49 -13.18 35.45
N TYR A 96 7.49 -12.29 35.55
CA TYR A 96 8.24 -11.83 34.39
C TYR A 96 8.87 -12.96 33.57
N GLU A 97 9.33 -14.06 34.18
CA GLU A 97 9.90 -15.19 33.43
C GLU A 97 8.89 -15.82 32.46
N GLU A 98 7.61 -15.87 32.84
CA GLU A 98 6.53 -16.33 31.96
C GLU A 98 6.35 -15.35 30.80
N ASP A 99 6.24 -14.05 31.10
CA ASP A 99 6.06 -12.99 30.11
C ASP A 99 7.22 -12.94 29.09
N LEU A 100 8.46 -13.14 29.57
CA LEU A 100 9.64 -13.21 28.71
C LEU A 100 9.61 -14.42 27.77
N ASN A 101 9.02 -15.54 28.20
CA ASN A 101 8.82 -16.69 27.33
C ASN A 101 7.77 -16.41 26.24
N LEU A 102 6.73 -15.62 26.54
CA LEU A 102 5.77 -15.16 25.55
C LEU A 102 6.42 -14.26 24.50
N MET A 103 7.27 -13.32 24.92
CA MET A 103 8.05 -12.48 24.01
C MET A 103 8.96 -13.31 23.10
N ASN A 104 9.67 -14.28 23.66
CA ASN A 104 10.51 -15.21 22.91
C ASN A 104 9.68 -16.05 21.91
N TYR A 105 8.46 -16.45 22.28
CA TYR A 105 7.54 -17.14 21.36
C TYR A 105 7.12 -16.25 20.18
N VAL A 106 6.82 -14.98 20.43
CA VAL A 106 6.51 -14.00 19.38
C VAL A 106 7.74 -13.68 18.53
N GLY A 107 8.95 -13.80 19.08
CA GLY A 107 10.19 -13.57 18.36
C GLY A 107 10.61 -12.09 18.29
N VAL A 108 10.09 -11.26 19.20
CA VAL A 108 10.55 -9.87 19.35
C VAL A 108 12.02 -9.84 19.78
N ASN A 109 12.76 -8.83 19.31
CA ASN A 109 14.19 -8.66 19.60
C ASN A 109 14.47 -7.49 20.56
N SER A 110 13.42 -6.79 21.00
CA SER A 110 13.50 -5.65 21.90
C SER A 110 12.27 -5.58 22.79
N TYR A 111 12.42 -5.10 24.02
CA TYR A 111 11.30 -4.89 24.94
C TYR A 111 11.43 -3.53 25.63
N ARG A 112 10.37 -2.72 25.54
CA ARG A 112 10.32 -1.43 26.22
C ARG A 112 9.58 -1.57 27.55
N PHE A 113 10.22 -1.23 28.65
CA PHE A 113 9.59 -1.22 29.97
C PHE A 113 10.03 -0.01 30.78
N SER A 114 9.28 0.36 31.82
CA SER A 114 9.68 1.42 32.75
C SER A 114 10.14 0.88 34.10
N ILE A 115 11.00 1.64 34.75
CA ILE A 115 11.43 1.41 36.14
C ILE A 115 10.53 2.22 37.06
N SER A 116 10.01 1.61 38.12
CA SER A 116 9.24 2.31 39.13
C SER A 116 10.15 3.14 40.02
N TRP A 117 10.02 4.47 39.92
CA TRP A 117 10.81 5.39 40.74
C TRP A 117 10.55 5.18 42.24
N ALA A 118 9.28 4.98 42.64
CA ALA A 118 8.92 4.70 44.02
C ALA A 118 9.47 3.35 44.53
N ARG A 119 9.81 2.42 43.63
CA ARG A 119 10.46 1.15 43.99
C ARG A 119 11.96 1.34 44.24
N ILE A 120 12.65 2.16 43.45
CA ILE A 120 14.10 2.40 43.60
C ILE A 120 14.40 3.40 44.71
N LEU A 121 13.62 4.49 44.79
CA LEU A 121 13.76 5.56 45.77
C LEU A 121 12.41 5.85 46.45
N PRO A 122 12.02 5.05 47.45
CA PRO A 122 10.73 5.19 48.14
C PRO A 122 10.45 6.59 48.71
N LYS A 123 11.51 7.32 49.07
CA LYS A 123 11.45 8.68 49.65
C LYS A 123 12.16 9.73 48.78
N GLY A 124 12.33 9.47 47.48
CA GLY A 124 13.18 10.29 46.61
C GLY A 124 14.63 10.30 47.10
N ARG A 125 15.35 11.42 46.94
CA ARG A 125 16.73 11.57 47.43
C ARG A 125 16.87 11.70 48.94
N PHE A 126 15.76 11.75 49.68
CA PHE A 126 15.74 11.97 51.14
C PHE A 126 15.79 10.67 51.96
N GLY A 127 15.87 9.51 51.29
CA GLY A 127 16.01 8.21 51.93
C GLY A 127 17.06 7.34 51.25
N ASP A 128 17.16 6.10 51.72
CA ASP A 128 18.09 5.12 51.17
C ASP A 128 17.59 4.54 49.84
N VAL A 129 18.54 4.08 49.01
CA VAL A 129 18.24 3.30 47.81
C VAL A 129 17.67 1.94 48.22
N ASN A 130 16.54 1.56 47.63
CA ASN A 130 15.99 0.24 47.83
C ASN A 130 16.71 -0.79 46.94
N TRP A 131 17.68 -1.49 47.52
CA TRP A 131 18.48 -2.48 46.80
C TRP A 131 17.68 -3.69 46.32
N ALA A 132 16.61 -4.08 47.00
CA ALA A 132 15.75 -5.17 46.52
C ALA A 132 15.05 -4.79 45.20
N GLY A 133 14.63 -3.53 45.06
CA GLY A 133 14.14 -2.99 43.79
C GLY A 133 15.21 -2.99 42.71
N ILE A 134 16.45 -2.62 43.04
CA ILE A 134 17.59 -2.70 42.09
C ILE A 134 17.84 -4.15 41.64
N ASP A 135 17.82 -5.10 42.58
CA ASP A 135 18.03 -6.52 42.30
C ASP A 135 16.92 -7.08 41.40
N HIS A 136 15.67 -6.69 41.60
CA HIS A 136 14.56 -7.06 40.72
C HIS A 136 14.83 -6.65 39.26
N TYR A 137 15.13 -5.38 38.99
CA TYR A 137 15.38 -4.94 37.61
C TYR A 137 16.68 -5.49 37.04
N ASN A 138 17.70 -5.74 37.86
CA ASN A 138 18.91 -6.45 37.41
C ASN A 138 18.56 -7.85 36.90
N ASN A 139 17.83 -8.62 37.71
CA ASN A 139 17.38 -9.97 37.33
C ASN A 139 16.51 -9.91 36.06
N PHE A 140 15.61 -8.93 35.96
CA PHE A 140 14.75 -8.77 34.80
C PHE A 140 15.52 -8.42 33.52
N ILE A 141 16.46 -7.48 33.59
CA ILE A 141 17.33 -7.09 32.47
C ILE A 141 18.21 -8.26 32.04
N ASP A 142 18.78 -8.99 32.99
CA ASP A 142 19.57 -10.18 32.70
C ASP A 142 18.70 -11.23 32.00
N ALA A 143 17.50 -11.51 32.51
CA ALA A 143 16.59 -12.48 31.91
C ALA A 143 16.15 -12.11 30.47
N LEU A 144 15.99 -10.82 30.16
CA LEU A 144 15.77 -10.32 28.80
C LEU A 144 16.97 -10.60 27.90
N LEU A 145 18.17 -10.24 28.34
CA LEU A 145 19.39 -10.39 27.57
C LEU A 145 19.75 -11.86 27.32
N HIS A 146 19.53 -12.76 28.29
CA HIS A 146 19.70 -14.20 28.12
C HIS A 146 18.83 -14.77 26.98
N ARG A 147 17.72 -14.11 26.66
CA ARG A 147 16.82 -14.47 25.54
C ARG A 147 17.10 -13.68 24.25
N GLY A 148 18.15 -12.86 24.23
CA GLY A 148 18.49 -12.02 23.09
C GLY A 148 17.55 -10.83 22.88
N ILE A 149 16.74 -10.49 23.89
CA ILE A 149 15.81 -9.36 23.84
C ILE A 149 16.51 -8.13 24.41
N ARG A 150 16.62 -7.07 23.60
CA ARG A 150 17.30 -5.84 24.00
C ARG A 150 16.41 -5.00 24.92
N PRO A 151 16.90 -4.56 26.09
CA PRO A 151 16.14 -3.69 26.98
C PRO A 151 16.11 -2.26 26.42
N PHE A 152 14.91 -1.70 26.31
CA PHE A 152 14.64 -0.30 25.94
C PHE A 152 13.95 0.39 27.14
N VAL A 153 14.73 1.02 28.00
CA VAL A 153 14.26 1.36 29.35
C VAL A 153 13.71 2.78 29.41
N THR A 154 12.58 2.93 30.08
CA THR A 154 11.96 4.22 30.44
C THR A 154 12.20 4.51 31.92
N LEU A 155 12.76 5.67 32.26
CA LEU A 155 13.03 6.03 33.66
C LEU A 155 11.75 6.32 34.44
N THR A 156 10.79 7.05 33.85
CA THR A 156 9.49 7.28 34.49
C THR A 156 8.34 7.20 33.49
N HIS A 157 7.27 6.50 33.87
CA HIS A 157 6.05 6.35 33.10
C HIS A 157 4.86 6.74 33.97
N TYR A 158 4.79 8.05 34.28
CA TYR A 158 3.78 8.69 35.13
C TYR A 158 3.85 8.38 36.63
N ASP A 159 4.56 7.32 37.02
CA ASP A 159 4.73 6.88 38.39
C ASP A 159 5.92 7.57 39.08
N ILE A 160 5.61 8.45 40.03
CA ILE A 160 6.59 9.14 40.87
C ILE A 160 6.34 8.81 42.34
N PRO A 161 7.35 8.85 43.23
CA PRO A 161 7.13 8.65 44.66
C PRO A 161 6.16 9.70 45.22
N GLN A 162 5.10 9.25 45.89
CA GLN A 162 4.10 10.11 46.53
C GLN A 162 4.74 11.09 47.53
N GLU A 163 5.83 10.66 48.18
CA GLU A 163 6.62 11.50 49.09
C GLU A 163 7.03 12.85 48.46
N LEU A 164 7.31 12.88 47.15
CA LEU A 164 7.72 14.12 46.46
C LEU A 164 6.53 15.08 46.28
N GLU A 165 5.33 14.55 46.07
CA GLU A 165 4.10 15.33 46.02
C GLU A 165 3.83 15.98 47.39
N GLU A 166 3.96 15.20 48.47
CA GLU A 166 3.70 15.66 49.83
C GLU A 166 4.73 16.67 50.35
N ARG A 167 6.00 16.52 49.96
CA ARG A 167 7.07 17.41 50.43
C ARG A 167 7.04 18.79 49.79
N TYR A 168 6.84 18.84 48.48
CA TYR A 168 7.01 20.09 47.74
C TYR A 168 6.13 20.21 46.48
N GLY A 169 5.15 19.32 46.28
CA GLY A 169 4.26 19.34 45.11
C GLY A 169 4.89 18.81 43.83
N ALA A 170 5.92 17.96 43.95
CA ALA A 170 6.59 17.29 42.83
C ALA A 170 6.89 18.21 41.63
N TRP A 171 6.24 18.00 40.49
CA TRP A 171 6.49 18.72 39.24
C TRP A 171 6.19 20.22 39.31
N LEU A 172 5.48 20.70 40.33
CA LEU A 172 5.27 22.14 40.54
C LEU A 172 6.47 22.86 41.20
N SER A 173 7.51 22.11 41.59
CA SER A 173 8.72 22.65 42.20
C SER A 173 9.96 22.31 41.41
N SER A 174 10.91 23.24 41.32
CA SER A 174 12.22 23.02 40.71
C SER A 174 13.07 21.99 41.47
N GLU A 175 12.75 21.68 42.73
CA GLU A 175 13.44 20.65 43.52
C GLU A 175 13.38 19.27 42.86
N VAL A 176 12.30 18.98 42.10
CA VAL A 176 12.13 17.71 41.38
C VAL A 176 13.25 17.44 40.37
N GLN A 177 13.89 18.50 39.86
CA GLN A 177 14.96 18.38 38.87
C GLN A 177 16.18 17.67 39.48
N GLU A 178 16.54 17.97 40.73
CA GLU A 178 17.64 17.31 41.42
C GLU A 178 17.24 15.90 41.90
N ASP A 179 15.99 15.70 42.31
CA ASP A 179 15.46 14.37 42.65
C ASP A 179 15.46 13.42 41.44
N PHE A 180 15.00 13.88 40.27
CA PHE A 180 14.99 13.07 39.04
C PHE A 180 16.41 12.82 38.52
N LYS A 181 17.30 13.81 38.60
CA LYS A 181 18.71 13.66 38.26
C LYS A 181 19.40 12.61 39.15
N TYR A 182 19.12 12.62 40.45
CA TYR A 182 19.67 11.64 41.39
C TYR A 182 19.16 10.22 41.09
N TYR A 183 17.85 10.09 40.82
CA TYR A 183 17.25 8.85 40.39
C TYR A 183 17.87 8.30 39.09
N ALA A 184 18.00 9.16 38.07
CA ALA A 184 18.60 8.80 36.79
C ALA A 184 20.06 8.35 36.96
N ASP A 185 20.87 9.04 37.78
CA ASP A 185 22.26 8.66 38.09
C ASP A 185 22.33 7.26 38.70
N ILE A 186 21.43 6.91 39.62
CA ILE A 186 21.34 5.56 40.20
C ILE A 186 20.99 4.53 39.13
N CYS A 187 19.98 4.79 38.30
CA CYS A 187 19.56 3.86 37.25
C CYS A 187 20.66 3.64 36.21
N PHE A 188 21.32 4.70 35.73
CA PHE A 188 22.42 4.59 34.78
C PHE A 188 23.60 3.83 35.36
N ARG A 189 23.95 4.08 36.62
CA ARG A 189 25.01 3.36 37.32
C ARG A 189 24.70 1.88 37.50
N SER A 190 23.45 1.55 37.80
CA SER A 190 23.06 0.19 38.18
C SER A 190 22.76 -0.70 36.97
N PHE A 191 22.27 -0.13 35.88
CA PHE A 191 21.74 -0.89 34.73
C PHE A 191 22.39 -0.55 33.38
N GLY A 192 23.07 0.60 33.28
CA GLY A 192 23.54 1.14 31.99
C GLY A 192 24.70 0.38 31.37
N ASP A 193 25.36 -0.52 32.11
CA ASP A 193 26.29 -1.49 31.56
C ASP A 193 25.62 -2.40 30.51
N ARG A 194 24.34 -2.73 30.73
CA ARG A 194 23.51 -3.61 29.88
C ARG A 194 22.47 -2.88 29.03
N VAL A 195 21.95 -1.76 29.51
CA VAL A 195 20.92 -0.98 28.80
C VAL A 195 21.55 0.00 27.80
N LYS A 196 21.13 -0.11 26.53
CA LYS A 196 21.65 0.73 25.42
C LYS A 196 20.66 1.76 24.87
N TYR A 197 19.38 1.65 25.23
CA TYR A 197 18.36 2.63 24.85
C TYR A 197 17.65 3.12 26.10
N TRP A 198 17.84 4.39 26.40
CA TRP A 198 17.25 5.09 27.54
C TRP A 198 16.21 6.09 27.07
N THR A 199 15.05 6.07 27.70
CA THR A 199 14.04 7.12 27.60
C THR A 199 13.84 7.72 28.97
N THR A 200 13.89 9.03 29.06
CA THR A 200 13.70 9.74 30.32
C THR A 200 12.23 9.71 30.73
N PHE A 201 11.39 10.34 29.92
CA PHE A 201 9.95 10.43 30.12
C PHE A 201 9.20 9.71 29.02
N LYS A 202 8.10 9.09 29.44
CA LYS A 202 7.05 8.60 28.56
C LYS A 202 5.90 9.59 28.53
N GLU A 203 5.60 10.11 27.34
CA GLU A 203 4.44 10.98 27.06
C GLU A 203 4.25 12.10 28.11
N PRO A 204 5.28 12.91 28.39
CA PRO A 204 5.19 13.96 29.41
C PRO A 204 4.06 14.97 29.11
N ASN A 205 3.72 15.16 27.83
CA ASN A 205 2.58 15.95 27.41
C ASN A 205 1.25 15.41 27.94
N VAL A 206 1.05 14.09 27.91
CA VAL A 206 -0.16 13.47 28.47
C VAL A 206 -0.17 13.59 29.98
N ALA A 207 0.95 13.30 30.65
CA ALA A 207 1.08 13.40 32.10
C ALA A 207 0.73 14.80 32.62
N VAL A 208 1.31 15.83 32.00
CA VAL A 208 1.10 17.23 32.41
C VAL A 208 -0.34 17.68 32.15
N ILE A 209 -0.88 17.39 30.97
CA ILE A 209 -2.25 17.79 30.62
C ILE A 209 -3.26 17.08 31.53
N ARG A 210 -3.13 15.76 31.72
CA ARG A 210 -4.08 15.00 32.53
C ARG A 210 -3.91 15.23 34.03
N GLY A 211 -2.70 15.52 34.51
CA GLY A 211 -2.41 15.73 35.93
C GLY A 211 -2.73 17.14 36.44
N TYR A 212 -2.41 18.17 35.63
CA TYR A 212 -2.44 19.58 36.05
C TYR A 212 -3.40 20.47 35.24
N ARG A 213 -3.95 20.00 34.10
CA ARG A 213 -4.95 20.75 33.33
C ARG A 213 -6.35 20.20 33.50
N SER A 214 -6.60 18.95 33.13
CA SER A 214 -7.93 18.32 33.31
C SER A 214 -8.09 17.62 34.66
N GLY A 215 -6.97 17.33 35.34
CA GLY A 215 -6.94 16.72 36.67
C GLY A 215 -7.54 15.31 36.74
N VAL A 216 -7.54 14.58 35.62
CA VAL A 216 -8.01 13.19 35.53
C VAL A 216 -6.93 12.18 35.92
N TYR A 217 -5.66 12.58 35.94
CA TYR A 217 -4.53 11.79 36.45
C TYR A 217 -4.03 12.39 37.77
N PRO A 218 -3.27 11.65 38.59
CA PRO A 218 -2.57 12.25 39.72
C PRO A 218 -1.64 13.39 39.27
N PRO A 219 -1.54 14.49 40.04
CA PRO A 219 -2.12 14.69 41.38
C PRO A 219 -3.57 15.19 41.41
N SER A 220 -4.29 15.18 40.28
CA SER A 220 -5.68 15.61 40.15
C SER A 220 -5.87 17.09 40.46
N ARG A 221 -5.10 17.92 39.75
CA ARG A 221 -5.14 19.38 39.90
C ARG A 221 -5.75 20.02 38.67
N CYS A 222 -6.77 20.84 38.87
CA CYS A 222 -7.45 21.56 37.81
C CYS A 222 -8.34 22.69 38.35
N SER A 223 -8.64 23.67 37.51
CA SER A 223 -9.66 24.70 37.72
C SER A 223 -11.05 24.15 37.37
N GLY A 224 -12.10 24.68 38.01
CA GLY A 224 -13.47 24.17 37.87
C GLY A 224 -14.05 24.15 36.44
N SER A 225 -13.56 25.00 35.54
CA SER A 225 -13.98 25.00 34.12
C SER A 225 -13.35 23.86 33.29
N PHE A 226 -12.33 23.18 33.80
CA PHE A 226 -11.61 22.11 33.11
C PHE A 226 -11.87 20.73 33.70
N GLY A 227 -12.20 20.66 34.99
CA GLY A 227 -12.48 19.41 35.69
C GLY A 227 -12.97 19.64 37.11
N ASN A 228 -13.26 18.55 37.82
CA ASN A 228 -13.81 18.59 39.17
C ASN A 228 -12.74 18.33 40.24
N CYS A 229 -11.74 19.21 40.33
CA CYS A 229 -10.64 19.08 41.28
C CYS A 229 -10.86 19.94 42.53
N SER A 230 -10.27 19.52 43.66
CA SER A 230 -10.32 20.28 44.92
C SER A 230 -9.37 21.47 44.96
N SER A 231 -8.33 21.47 44.11
CA SER A 231 -7.35 22.53 43.97
C SER A 231 -6.65 22.43 42.62
N GLY A 232 -5.92 23.47 42.23
CA GLY A 232 -5.16 23.52 40.99
C GLY A 232 -5.45 24.77 40.18
N ASP A 233 -4.58 25.05 39.22
CA ASP A 233 -4.75 26.13 38.25
C ASP A 233 -4.41 25.59 36.85
N SER A 234 -5.46 25.27 36.08
CA SER A 234 -5.35 24.69 34.74
C SER A 234 -4.68 25.61 33.71
N GLU A 235 -4.52 26.90 34.02
CA GLU A 235 -3.88 27.86 33.12
C GLU A 235 -2.39 28.05 33.41
N ILE A 236 -1.95 27.82 34.65
CA ILE A 236 -0.56 28.08 35.07
C ILE A 236 0.20 26.80 35.44
N GLU A 237 -0.40 25.91 36.23
CA GLU A 237 0.30 24.72 36.75
C GLU A 237 0.83 23.78 35.66
N PRO A 238 0.12 23.53 34.53
CA PRO A 238 0.68 22.75 33.43
C PRO A 238 1.97 23.33 32.87
N LEU A 239 2.08 24.67 32.81
CA LEU A 239 3.27 25.36 32.28
C LEU A 239 4.47 25.18 33.21
N ILE A 240 4.25 25.29 34.53
CA ILE A 240 5.28 25.04 35.55
C ILE A 240 5.72 23.57 35.52
N ALA A 241 4.76 22.64 35.50
CA ALA A 241 5.03 21.21 35.48
C ALA A 241 5.84 20.80 34.24
N ALA A 242 5.42 21.23 33.05
CA ALA A 242 6.16 20.95 31.82
C ALA A 242 7.57 21.55 31.84
N HIS A 243 7.73 22.77 32.34
CA HIS A 243 9.06 23.40 32.46
C HIS A 243 10.00 22.57 33.34
N ASN A 244 9.54 22.13 34.51
CA ASN A 244 10.33 21.27 35.38
C ASN A 244 10.59 19.89 34.78
N VAL A 245 9.65 19.30 34.03
CA VAL A 245 9.88 18.03 33.31
C VAL A 245 10.95 18.20 32.23
N ILE A 246 10.90 19.27 31.43
CA ILE A 246 11.90 19.57 30.39
C ILE A 246 13.29 19.74 31.01
N LEU A 247 13.40 20.46 32.13
CA LEU A 247 14.69 20.66 32.82
C LEU A 247 15.18 19.38 33.52
N SER A 248 14.27 18.55 34.02
CA SER A 248 14.59 17.23 34.57
C SER A 248 15.11 16.29 33.48
N HIS A 249 14.53 16.33 32.28
CA HIS A 249 15.05 15.63 31.10
C HIS A 249 16.49 16.07 30.80
N ALA A 250 16.71 17.38 30.69
CA ALA A 250 18.04 17.93 30.42
C ALA A 250 19.07 17.53 31.50
N ALA A 251 18.66 17.52 32.77
CA ALA A 251 19.51 17.11 33.89
C ALA A 251 19.90 15.62 33.81
N ALA A 252 18.95 14.73 33.46
CA ALA A 252 19.24 13.31 33.26
C ALA A 252 20.13 13.06 32.04
N VAL A 253 19.89 13.75 30.93
CA VAL A 253 20.74 13.68 29.73
C VAL A 253 22.15 14.16 30.04
N ASP A 254 22.31 15.28 30.75
CA ASP A 254 23.62 15.80 31.15
C ASP A 254 24.39 14.77 31.99
N VAL A 255 23.75 14.14 32.98
CA VAL A 255 24.36 13.05 33.76
C VAL A 255 24.77 11.88 32.87
N TYR A 256 23.89 11.44 31.96
CA TYR A 256 24.20 10.33 31.07
C TYR A 256 25.39 10.66 30.15
N ARG A 257 25.35 11.79 29.44
CA ARG A 257 26.40 12.20 28.50
C ARG A 257 27.75 12.39 29.18
N THR A 258 27.77 13.05 30.34
CA THR A 258 29.02 13.42 31.01
C THR A 258 29.67 12.25 31.75
N LYS A 259 28.88 11.39 32.39
CA LYS A 259 29.41 10.30 33.23
C LYS A 259 29.41 8.93 32.55
N TYR A 260 28.39 8.62 31.73
CA TYR A 260 28.07 7.24 31.37
C TYR A 260 28.14 6.93 29.87
N GLN A 261 27.73 7.84 28.99
CA GLN A 261 27.56 7.55 27.57
C GLN A 261 28.85 7.06 26.91
N LYS A 262 29.99 7.66 27.26
CA LYS A 262 31.30 7.25 26.73
C LYS A 262 31.73 5.84 27.16
N ILE A 263 31.35 5.42 28.38
CA ILE A 263 31.75 4.12 28.93
C ILE A 263 30.71 3.01 28.66
N GLN A 264 29.43 3.38 28.56
CA GLN A 264 28.33 2.44 28.36
C GLN A 264 27.90 2.31 26.90
N GLY A 265 28.12 3.35 26.07
CA GLY A 265 27.83 3.31 24.63
C GLY A 265 26.35 3.24 24.28
N GLY A 266 25.46 3.71 25.14
CA GLY A 266 24.02 3.78 24.86
C GLY A 266 23.56 5.13 24.29
N SER A 267 22.29 5.18 23.94
CA SER A 267 21.59 6.37 23.44
C SER A 267 20.48 6.77 24.40
N ILE A 268 20.21 8.07 24.50
CA ILE A 268 19.18 8.63 25.37
C ILE A 268 18.22 9.54 24.60
N GLY A 269 16.92 9.39 24.87
CA GLY A 269 15.85 10.14 24.22
C GLY A 269 14.67 10.43 25.14
N ILE A 270 13.58 10.89 24.52
CA ILE A 270 12.28 11.16 25.15
C ILE A 270 11.17 10.61 24.27
N VAL A 271 10.07 10.16 24.87
CA VAL A 271 8.93 9.60 24.13
C VAL A 271 7.75 10.57 24.18
N MET A 272 7.19 10.89 23.03
CA MET A 272 6.04 11.80 22.91
C MET A 272 4.79 11.06 22.46
N ASN A 273 3.64 11.41 23.05
CA ASN A 273 2.36 11.13 22.40
C ASN A 273 2.23 12.11 21.23
N ALA A 274 2.19 11.59 20.01
CA ALA A 274 2.18 12.37 18.79
C ALA A 274 0.85 12.14 18.07
N LEU A 275 -0.02 13.15 18.11
CA LEU A 275 -1.25 13.17 17.33
C LEU A 275 -0.99 13.89 16.02
N TRP A 276 -1.56 13.37 14.93
CA TRP A 276 -1.66 14.13 13.69
C TRP A 276 -2.99 14.88 13.65
N TYR A 277 -2.96 16.07 13.07
CA TYR A 277 -4.13 16.93 12.96
C TYR A 277 -4.38 17.32 11.51
N GLU A 278 -5.60 17.11 11.05
CA GLU A 278 -6.08 17.64 9.78
C GLU A 278 -6.80 18.98 10.01
N PRO A 279 -6.68 19.97 9.11
CA PRO A 279 -7.44 21.19 9.26
C PRO A 279 -8.94 20.91 9.03
N PHE A 280 -9.80 21.52 9.85
CA PHE A 280 -11.24 21.32 9.77
C PHE A 280 -11.79 21.81 8.42
N SER A 281 -11.26 22.88 7.85
CA SER A 281 -11.57 23.33 6.49
C SER A 281 -10.29 23.70 5.71
N SER A 282 -10.44 24.13 4.46
CA SER A 282 -9.32 24.63 3.67
C SER A 282 -8.91 26.07 4.04
N SER A 283 -9.53 26.67 5.05
CA SER A 283 -9.25 28.03 5.51
C SER A 283 -7.81 28.17 5.98
N PHE A 284 -7.30 29.39 5.89
CA PHE A 284 -5.95 29.68 6.38
C PHE A 284 -5.90 29.58 7.91
N GLU A 285 -6.98 29.99 8.57
CA GLU A 285 -7.16 29.97 10.02
C GLU A 285 -7.09 28.54 10.58
N ASP A 286 -7.79 27.58 9.97
CA ASP A 286 -7.77 26.18 10.43
C ASP A 286 -6.40 25.52 10.21
N LYS A 287 -5.67 25.89 9.15
CA LYS A 287 -4.30 25.43 8.92
C LYS A 287 -3.35 26.00 9.98
N LEU A 288 -3.47 27.28 10.34
CA LEU A 288 -2.71 27.84 11.45
C LEU A 288 -3.11 27.20 12.78
N ALA A 289 -4.39 26.87 12.98
CA ALA A 289 -4.86 26.18 14.18
C ALA A 289 -4.24 24.79 14.32
N VAL A 290 -3.99 24.07 13.22
CA VAL A 290 -3.22 22.81 13.23
C VAL A 290 -1.81 23.03 13.79
N GLU A 291 -1.07 24.04 13.31
CA GLU A 291 0.26 24.36 13.85
C GLU A 291 0.21 24.66 15.35
N ARG A 292 -0.78 25.46 15.78
CA ARG A 292 -0.99 25.74 17.21
C ARG A 292 -1.30 24.45 18.00
N ALA A 293 -2.17 23.57 17.49
CA ALA A 293 -2.52 22.33 18.17
C ALA A 293 -1.30 21.41 18.35
N ILE A 294 -0.44 21.27 17.33
CA ILE A 294 0.81 20.52 17.45
C ILE A 294 1.76 21.21 18.45
N SER A 295 1.86 22.54 18.39
CA SER A 295 2.73 23.32 19.26
C SER A 295 2.34 23.27 20.73
N PHE A 296 1.05 23.28 21.04
CA PHE A 296 0.51 23.14 22.40
C PHE A 296 0.45 21.68 22.89
N TYR A 297 0.95 20.72 22.11
CA TYR A 297 0.93 19.30 22.46
C TYR A 297 2.32 18.65 22.41
N MET A 298 2.85 18.38 21.23
CA MET A 298 4.13 17.68 21.06
C MET A 298 5.32 18.65 21.05
N ASN A 299 5.25 19.72 20.26
CA ASN A 299 6.39 20.63 20.13
C ASN A 299 6.65 21.41 21.42
N TRP A 300 5.64 21.55 22.29
CA TRP A 300 5.78 22.12 23.63
C TRP A 300 6.97 21.54 24.41
N PHE A 301 7.25 20.25 24.23
CA PHE A 301 8.39 19.59 24.88
C PHE A 301 9.59 19.47 23.95
N LEU A 302 9.39 19.11 22.68
CA LEU A 302 10.50 18.84 21.75
C LEU A 302 11.23 20.12 21.32
N ASP A 303 10.55 21.23 21.07
CA ASP A 303 11.19 22.49 20.67
C ASP A 303 12.14 23.03 21.75
N PRO A 304 11.78 23.07 23.04
CA PRO A 304 12.74 23.43 24.09
C PRO A 304 13.95 22.51 24.14
N ILE A 305 13.75 21.21 23.98
CA ILE A 305 14.82 20.21 24.08
C ILE A 305 15.77 20.29 22.88
N ILE A 306 15.26 20.50 21.67
CA ILE A 306 16.04 20.43 20.42
C ILE A 306 16.48 21.82 19.94
N HIS A 307 15.62 22.83 20.09
CA HIS A 307 15.86 24.20 19.63
C HIS A 307 16.14 25.19 20.77
N GLY A 308 16.06 24.78 22.03
CA GLY A 308 16.39 25.61 23.20
C GLY A 308 15.36 26.69 23.52
N LYS A 309 14.17 26.65 22.91
CA LYS A 309 13.10 27.64 23.09
C LYS A 309 11.72 26.99 22.95
N TYR A 310 10.72 27.54 23.62
CA TYR A 310 9.33 27.14 23.41
C TYR A 310 8.84 27.50 21.99
N PRO A 311 7.83 26.78 21.47
CA PRO A 311 7.21 27.08 20.17
C PRO A 311 6.77 28.54 20.08
N GLU A 312 6.79 29.10 18.88
CA GLU A 312 6.42 30.49 18.63
C GLU A 312 4.95 30.75 18.98
N GLU A 313 4.07 29.84 18.57
CA GLU A 313 2.64 29.92 18.81
C GLU A 313 2.33 30.00 20.32
N MET A 314 3.06 29.22 21.13
CA MET A 314 2.92 29.25 22.58
C MET A 314 3.40 30.58 23.17
N ARG A 315 4.54 31.09 22.72
CA ARG A 315 5.09 32.37 23.20
C ARG A 315 4.15 33.53 22.89
N GLU A 316 3.54 33.54 21.71
CA GLU A 316 2.61 34.57 21.29
C GLU A 316 1.31 34.56 22.10
N ILE A 317 0.72 33.39 22.35
CA ILE A 317 -0.56 33.27 23.05
C ILE A 317 -0.41 33.39 24.57
N LEU A 318 0.64 32.77 25.14
CA LEU A 318 0.82 32.68 26.58
C LEU A 318 1.62 33.87 27.16
N GLY A 319 2.44 34.54 26.35
CA GLY A 319 3.17 35.73 26.76
C GLY A 319 3.98 35.51 28.05
N LEU A 320 3.70 36.33 29.07
CA LEU A 320 4.43 36.32 30.35
C LEU A 320 4.10 35.12 31.25
N ASP A 321 3.02 34.39 30.98
CA ASP A 321 2.64 33.21 31.78
C ASP A 321 3.48 31.99 31.42
N LEU A 322 4.10 31.99 30.23
CA LEU A 322 5.00 30.93 29.82
C LEU A 322 6.36 31.11 30.52
N PRO A 323 6.86 30.08 31.23
CA PRO A 323 8.16 30.17 31.88
C PRO A 323 9.29 30.51 30.89
N VAL A 324 10.31 31.22 31.39
CA VAL A 324 11.46 31.63 30.60
C VAL A 324 12.68 30.85 31.03
N PHE A 325 13.36 30.21 30.08
CA PHE A 325 14.65 29.57 30.34
C PHE A 325 15.72 30.63 30.57
N SER A 326 16.41 30.53 31.70
CA SER A 326 17.66 31.24 31.96
C SER A 326 18.74 30.81 30.97
N ARG A 327 19.78 31.63 30.81
CA ARG A 327 20.94 31.30 29.95
C ARG A 327 21.59 29.97 30.33
N TYR A 328 21.61 29.65 31.63
CA TYR A 328 22.17 28.40 32.14
C TYR A 328 21.32 27.19 31.74
N GLU A 329 19.98 27.33 31.78
CA GLU A 329 19.06 26.27 31.36
C GLU A 329 19.09 26.02 29.85
N VAL A 330 19.15 27.09 29.05
CA VAL A 330 19.33 26.98 27.59
C VAL A 330 20.62 26.22 27.26
N GLU A 331 21.71 26.45 28.00
CA GLU A 331 22.95 25.71 27.79
C GLU A 331 22.80 24.21 28.07
N LYS A 332 22.05 23.83 29.12
CA LYS A 332 21.76 22.41 29.41
C LYS A 332 20.93 21.76 28.30
N LEU A 333 19.97 22.49 27.73
CA LEU A 333 19.08 21.96 26.69
C LEU A 333 19.81 21.64 25.38
N LYS A 334 20.95 22.30 25.09
CA LYS A 334 21.77 22.00 23.90
C LYS A 334 22.27 20.55 23.80
N ASN A 335 22.24 19.81 24.92
CA ASN A 335 22.59 18.39 24.91
C ASN A 335 21.56 17.51 24.17
N GLY A 336 20.37 18.04 23.86
CA GLY A 336 19.37 17.45 22.96
C GLY A 336 19.02 15.99 23.26
N VAL A 337 18.66 15.25 22.20
CA VAL A 337 18.34 13.81 22.24
C VAL A 337 19.14 13.06 21.17
N ASP A 338 19.40 11.77 21.42
CA ASP A 338 19.98 10.88 20.42
C ASP A 338 18.93 10.25 19.49
N PHE A 339 17.66 10.21 19.94
CA PHE A 339 16.50 9.73 19.18
C PHE A 339 15.19 10.29 19.76
N ILE A 340 14.12 10.25 18.96
CA ILE A 340 12.75 10.59 19.37
C ILE A 340 11.91 9.31 19.42
N GLY A 341 11.29 9.06 20.56
CA GLY A 341 10.26 8.02 20.69
C GLY A 341 8.89 8.58 20.33
N VAL A 342 8.14 7.86 19.51
CA VAL A 342 6.82 8.26 19.04
C VAL A 342 5.78 7.23 19.48
N ASN A 343 4.77 7.72 20.18
CA ASN A 343 3.54 7.02 20.44
C ASN A 343 2.45 7.61 19.55
N HIS A 344 1.91 6.84 18.62
CA HIS A 344 0.87 7.32 17.73
C HIS A 344 -0.24 6.29 17.59
N TYR A 345 -1.48 6.76 17.76
CA TYR A 345 -2.67 5.92 17.79
C TYR A 345 -3.75 6.38 16.81
N THR A 346 -3.96 7.69 16.70
CA THR A 346 -5.10 8.30 16.01
C THR A 346 -4.77 9.72 15.55
N SER A 347 -5.68 10.30 14.77
CA SER A 347 -5.67 11.69 14.32
C SER A 347 -6.98 12.39 14.67
N PHE A 348 -7.01 13.72 14.57
CA PHE A 348 -8.23 14.53 14.74
C PHE A 348 -8.28 15.68 13.73
N TYR A 349 -9.46 16.28 13.55
CA TYR A 349 -9.60 17.57 12.89
C TYR A 349 -9.40 18.71 13.90
N ILE A 350 -8.85 19.83 13.42
CA ILE A 350 -8.64 21.04 14.19
C ILE A 350 -9.35 22.23 13.53
N LYS A 351 -10.17 22.93 14.31
CA LYS A 351 -10.83 24.16 13.92
C LYS A 351 -10.28 25.35 14.71
N ASP A 352 -10.08 26.47 14.03
CA ASP A 352 -9.67 27.72 14.66
C ASP A 352 -10.73 28.27 15.63
N CYS A 353 -10.27 28.83 16.75
CA CYS A 353 -11.12 29.50 17.74
C CYS A 353 -10.66 30.92 18.09
N ILE A 354 -9.69 31.47 17.36
CA ILE A 354 -9.23 32.86 17.55
C ILE A 354 -10.00 33.79 16.63
N PHE A 355 -10.11 33.43 15.36
CA PHE A 355 -10.70 34.24 14.30
C PHE A 355 -12.00 33.64 13.75
N SER A 356 -12.26 32.37 14.04
CA SER A 356 -13.45 31.65 13.57
C SER A 356 -14.48 31.43 14.69
N PRO A 357 -15.79 31.35 14.36
CA PRO A 357 -16.81 30.93 15.31
C PRO A 357 -16.52 29.52 15.82
N CYS A 358 -16.36 29.39 17.13
CA CYS A 358 -15.94 28.15 17.77
C CYS A 358 -16.86 27.82 18.94
N GLU A 359 -17.30 26.57 18.98
CA GLU A 359 -18.07 26.01 20.09
C GLU A 359 -17.13 25.60 21.23
N LEU A 360 -17.66 25.47 22.45
CA LEU A 360 -16.88 24.99 23.57
C LEU A 360 -16.53 23.51 23.39
N GLY A 361 -15.28 23.14 23.59
CA GLY A 361 -14.83 21.76 23.45
C GLY A 361 -13.35 21.56 23.78
N PRO A 362 -12.82 20.34 23.60
CA PRO A 362 -11.40 20.08 23.82
C PRO A 362 -10.54 20.95 22.89
N GLY A 363 -9.53 21.64 23.43
CA GLY A 363 -8.64 22.48 22.63
C GLY A 363 -9.01 23.96 22.56
N THR A 364 -10.20 24.35 23.04
CA THR A 364 -10.70 25.72 22.86
C THR A 364 -10.17 26.73 23.87
N SER A 365 -9.48 26.26 24.91
CA SER A 365 -8.92 27.16 25.92
C SER A 365 -7.65 27.84 25.43
N ARG A 366 -7.27 28.93 26.10
CA ARG A 366 -6.03 29.66 25.84
C ARG A 366 -4.80 28.75 25.98
N THR A 367 -4.77 27.90 26.99
CA THR A 367 -3.66 26.99 27.25
C THR A 367 -3.65 25.74 26.38
N GLU A 368 -4.62 25.60 25.48
CA GLU A 368 -4.66 24.59 24.43
C GLU A 368 -4.51 25.21 23.01
N GLY A 369 -4.22 26.51 22.93
CA GLY A 369 -3.92 27.19 21.68
C GLY A 369 -5.14 27.64 20.89
N PHE A 370 -6.34 27.67 21.49
CA PHE A 370 -7.59 28.05 20.80
C PHE A 370 -7.79 27.26 19.49
N ALA A 371 -7.66 25.94 19.58
CA ALA A 371 -7.68 25.01 18.47
C ALA A 371 -8.63 23.84 18.79
N LEU A 372 -9.92 24.01 18.48
CA LEU A 372 -10.96 23.02 18.78
C LEU A 372 -10.62 21.70 18.09
N ARG A 373 -10.48 20.66 18.89
CA ARG A 373 -10.22 19.30 18.43
C ARG A 373 -11.52 18.52 18.34
N THR A 374 -11.77 17.96 17.16
CA THR A 374 -12.92 17.09 16.90
C THR A 374 -12.52 15.87 16.08
N ALA A 375 -13.15 14.74 16.32
CA ALA A 375 -12.97 13.54 15.50
C ALA A 375 -13.84 13.57 14.24
N GLN A 376 -14.79 14.49 14.16
CA GLN A 376 -15.82 14.52 13.14
C GLN A 376 -15.83 15.85 12.40
N LYS A 377 -15.95 15.79 11.08
CA LYS A 377 -16.12 16.91 10.18
C LYS A 377 -17.34 16.65 9.31
N ASP A 378 -18.30 17.58 9.30
CA ASP A 378 -19.52 17.50 8.48
C ASP A 378 -20.29 16.16 8.66
N GLY A 379 -20.33 15.64 9.88
CA GLY A 379 -20.99 14.37 10.19
C GLY A 379 -20.13 13.12 9.94
N VAL A 380 -18.91 13.25 9.42
CA VAL A 380 -18.02 12.13 9.07
C VAL A 380 -16.82 12.06 10.00
N PHE A 381 -16.55 10.89 10.58
CA PHE A 381 -15.36 10.67 11.41
C PHE A 381 -14.09 10.61 10.57
N ILE A 382 -12.98 11.06 11.15
CA ILE A 382 -11.66 11.05 10.49
C ILE A 382 -11.18 9.63 10.12
N GLY A 383 -11.65 8.62 10.86
CA GLY A 383 -11.36 7.21 10.61
C GLY A 383 -12.38 6.31 11.32
N GLN A 384 -12.25 5.00 11.14
CA GLN A 384 -13.13 4.04 11.82
C GLN A 384 -12.92 4.14 13.33
N GLN A 385 -13.98 4.45 14.07
CA GLN A 385 -13.93 4.46 15.53
C GLN A 385 -13.83 3.03 16.05
N THR A 386 -12.95 2.81 17.03
CA THR A 386 -12.85 1.53 17.75
C THR A 386 -13.83 1.48 18.90
N GLU A 387 -13.86 0.38 19.67
CA GLU A 387 -14.63 0.34 20.91
C GLU A 387 -14.14 1.33 21.98
N VAL A 388 -12.88 1.78 21.86
CA VAL A 388 -12.32 2.84 22.68
C VAL A 388 -12.66 4.19 22.04
N ASP A 389 -13.47 4.99 22.73
CA ASP A 389 -14.19 6.12 22.13
C ASP A 389 -13.29 7.21 21.55
N TRP A 390 -12.04 7.33 22.02
CA TRP A 390 -11.07 8.32 21.52
C TRP A 390 -10.18 7.81 20.37
N LEU A 391 -10.23 6.52 20.06
CA LEU A 391 -9.32 5.86 19.12
C LEU A 391 -10.00 5.67 17.76
N TYR A 392 -9.46 6.33 16.74
CA TYR A 392 -9.93 6.25 15.35
C TYR A 392 -8.80 5.70 14.47
N VAL A 393 -9.11 4.69 13.66
CA VAL A 393 -8.15 4.04 12.77
C VAL A 393 -7.87 4.95 11.56
N TYR A 394 -6.69 5.57 11.55
CA TYR A 394 -6.27 6.52 10.51
C TYR A 394 -4.76 6.37 10.21
N PRO A 395 -4.34 5.30 9.51
CA PRO A 395 -2.92 4.98 9.30
C PRO A 395 -2.15 6.06 8.51
N GLN A 396 -2.83 6.87 7.70
CA GLN A 396 -2.22 8.01 7.01
C GLN A 396 -1.71 9.07 8.00
N GLY A 397 -2.31 9.16 9.19
CA GLY A 397 -1.83 10.01 10.28
C GLY A 397 -0.42 9.64 10.74
N MET A 398 -0.09 8.34 10.80
CA MET A 398 1.24 7.85 11.14
C MET A 398 2.28 8.30 10.12
N GLU A 399 1.94 8.25 8.83
CA GLU A 399 2.84 8.71 7.78
C GLU A 399 3.12 10.23 7.93
N LYS A 400 2.06 11.02 8.08
CA LYS A 400 2.18 12.49 8.15
C LYS A 400 2.92 12.96 9.39
N ILE A 401 2.63 12.40 10.57
CA ILE A 401 3.31 12.83 11.80
C ILE A 401 4.80 12.45 11.80
N VAL A 402 5.15 11.28 11.25
CA VAL A 402 6.55 10.86 11.15
C VAL A 402 7.31 11.76 10.17
N MET A 403 6.73 12.08 9.02
CA MET A 403 7.37 13.01 8.07
C MET A 403 7.48 14.43 8.64
N TYR A 404 6.49 14.89 9.41
CA TYR A 404 6.56 16.18 10.12
C TYR A 404 7.72 16.21 11.12
N ILE A 405 7.90 15.14 11.91
CA ILE A 405 9.01 15.00 12.87
C ILE A 405 10.35 14.95 12.12
N GLU A 406 10.40 14.21 11.01
CA GLU A 406 11.58 14.11 10.16
C GLU A 406 12.03 15.49 9.67
N GLU A 407 11.11 16.25 9.06
CA GLU A 407 11.40 17.59 8.52
C GLU A 407 11.78 18.58 9.64
N ARG A 408 11.00 18.64 10.72
CA ARG A 408 11.19 19.61 11.79
C ARG A 408 12.46 19.38 12.59
N TYR A 409 12.81 18.12 12.84
CA TYR A 409 13.90 17.74 13.74
C TYR A 409 15.08 17.10 13.00
N ASN A 410 15.31 17.52 11.75
CA ASN A 410 16.51 17.19 10.96
C ASN A 410 16.77 15.68 10.86
N ASN A 411 15.71 14.91 10.59
CA ASN A 411 15.71 13.45 10.46
C ASN A 411 16.39 12.74 11.65
N THR A 412 16.19 13.27 12.87
CA THR A 412 16.62 12.62 14.12
C THR A 412 16.03 11.20 14.18
N PRO A 413 16.80 10.16 14.58
CA PRO A 413 16.30 8.79 14.58
C PRO A 413 14.98 8.61 15.34
N ILE A 414 14.04 7.88 14.74
CA ILE A 414 12.69 7.66 15.29
C ILE A 414 12.52 6.20 15.70
N PHE A 415 11.92 5.99 16.86
CA PHE A 415 11.39 4.69 17.29
C PHE A 415 9.89 4.84 17.53
N ILE A 416 9.07 3.99 16.90
CA ILE A 416 7.65 3.90 17.24
C ILE A 416 7.55 3.08 18.52
N THR A 417 7.56 3.77 19.67
CA THR A 417 7.67 3.17 21.00
C THR A 417 6.34 2.66 21.56
N GLU A 418 5.24 2.96 20.86
CA GLU A 418 3.91 2.48 21.17
C GLU A 418 2.95 2.70 19.99
N ASN A 419 2.22 1.66 19.61
CA ASN A 419 1.12 1.70 18.65
C ASN A 419 0.25 0.47 18.87
N GLY A 420 -1.07 0.63 18.98
CA GLY A 420 -1.95 -0.46 19.39
C GLY A 420 -3.43 -0.23 19.14
N TYR A 421 -4.19 -1.31 19.25
CA TYR A 421 -5.65 -1.33 19.09
C TYR A 421 -6.32 -1.83 20.36
N GLY A 422 -7.23 -1.03 20.90
CA GLY A 422 -7.93 -1.29 22.16
C GLY A 422 -9.34 -1.82 21.96
N TYR A 423 -9.76 -2.76 22.81
CA TYR A 423 -11.15 -3.22 22.94
C TYR A 423 -11.68 -2.88 24.33
N LYS A 424 -13.00 -2.73 24.45
CA LYS A 424 -13.67 -2.67 25.76
C LYS A 424 -13.85 -4.09 26.28
N ASP A 425 -13.61 -4.28 27.58
CA ASP A 425 -13.88 -5.56 28.22
C ASP A 425 -15.39 -5.83 28.25
N ASN A 426 -15.78 -7.03 27.83
CA ASN A 426 -17.16 -7.47 27.88
C ASN A 426 -17.23 -8.80 28.65
N PRO A 427 -17.78 -8.80 29.88
CA PRO A 427 -17.89 -10.00 30.71
C PRO A 427 -18.73 -11.13 30.10
N SER A 428 -19.54 -10.82 29.07
CA SER A 428 -20.39 -11.79 28.37
C SER A 428 -19.71 -12.41 27.15
N SER A 429 -18.55 -11.90 26.72
CA SER A 429 -17.83 -12.42 25.56
C SER A 429 -17.23 -13.79 25.85
N LYS A 430 -17.33 -14.68 24.86
CA LYS A 430 -16.68 -15.99 24.95
C LYS A 430 -15.18 -15.85 24.76
N ILE A 431 -14.40 -16.72 25.40
CA ILE A 431 -12.94 -16.66 25.29
C ILE A 431 -12.48 -16.79 23.83
N GLU A 432 -13.16 -17.60 23.02
CA GLU A 432 -12.84 -17.76 21.60
C GLU A 432 -13.00 -16.46 20.80
N GLU A 433 -13.99 -15.62 21.16
CA GLU A 433 -14.21 -14.32 20.53
C GLU A 433 -13.12 -13.33 20.94
N LEU A 434 -12.73 -13.33 22.22
CA LEU A 434 -11.64 -12.49 22.72
C LEU A 434 -10.30 -12.85 22.04
N LEU A 435 -10.03 -14.13 21.79
CA LEU A 435 -8.77 -14.54 21.17
C LEU A 435 -8.71 -14.26 19.65
N ASN A 436 -9.84 -14.00 18.99
CA ASN A 436 -9.91 -13.74 17.54
C ASN A 436 -9.97 -12.24 17.21
N ASP A 437 -8.91 -11.51 17.51
CA ASP A 437 -8.79 -10.04 17.40
C ASP A 437 -8.35 -9.57 15.99
N VAL A 438 -9.18 -9.84 14.99
CA VAL A 438 -8.89 -9.53 13.58
C VAL A 438 -8.67 -8.03 13.36
N GLU A 439 -9.44 -7.16 14.01
CA GLU A 439 -9.32 -5.71 13.83
C GLU A 439 -7.97 -5.19 14.34
N ARG A 440 -7.43 -5.78 15.41
CA ARG A 440 -6.06 -5.47 15.88
C ARG A 440 -5.02 -5.87 14.84
N VAL A 441 -5.16 -7.02 14.20
CA VAL A 441 -4.27 -7.47 13.12
C VAL A 441 -4.30 -6.49 11.95
N ASP A 442 -5.49 -6.08 11.51
CA ASP A 442 -5.64 -5.16 10.39
C ASP A 442 -5.13 -3.74 10.72
N TYR A 443 -5.35 -3.29 11.96
CA TYR A 443 -4.74 -2.06 12.48
C TYR A 443 -3.21 -2.13 12.42
N MET A 444 -2.59 -3.13 13.03
CA MET A 444 -1.13 -3.27 13.04
C MET A 444 -0.57 -3.35 11.63
N ARG A 445 -1.21 -4.12 10.74
CA ARG A 445 -0.81 -4.25 9.34
C ARG A 445 -0.85 -2.90 8.60
N SER A 446 -1.93 -2.14 8.74
CA SER A 446 -2.08 -0.85 8.05
C SER A 446 -1.07 0.21 8.54
N TYR A 447 -0.82 0.28 9.85
CA TYR A 447 0.18 1.21 10.42
C TYR A 447 1.61 0.81 10.10
N LEU A 448 1.95 -0.49 10.12
CA LEU A 448 3.27 -0.98 9.69
C LEU A 448 3.51 -0.73 8.20
N ASN A 449 2.46 -0.77 7.36
CA ASN A 449 2.55 -0.38 5.96
C ASN A 449 2.79 1.12 5.77
N ALA A 450 2.12 1.98 6.53
CA ALA A 450 2.38 3.41 6.55
C ALA A 450 3.82 3.73 6.98
N LEU A 451 4.34 3.03 8.00
CA LEU A 451 5.74 3.16 8.41
C LEU A 451 6.71 2.71 7.31
N ALA A 452 6.43 1.58 6.64
CA ALA A 452 7.24 1.15 5.51
C ALA A 452 7.27 2.20 4.38
N SER A 453 6.16 2.92 4.15
CA SER A 453 6.09 4.06 3.22
C SER A 453 7.01 5.21 3.65
N THR A 454 6.92 5.65 4.92
CA THR A 454 7.79 6.72 5.45
C THR A 454 9.28 6.42 5.37
N ILE A 455 9.68 5.18 5.64
CA ILE A 455 11.09 4.78 5.54
C ILE A 455 11.58 4.87 4.08
N ARG A 456 10.74 4.49 3.11
CA ARG A 456 11.07 4.66 1.68
C ARG A 456 11.18 6.12 1.28
N LYS A 457 10.49 7.03 1.99
CA LYS A 457 10.56 8.49 1.77
C LYS A 457 11.77 9.15 2.43
N GLY A 458 12.53 8.41 3.25
CA GLY A 458 13.80 8.88 3.82
C GLY A 458 13.82 9.04 5.34
N ALA A 459 12.70 8.80 6.03
CA ALA A 459 12.66 8.89 7.49
C ALA A 459 13.50 7.78 8.16
N ASP A 460 14.36 8.15 9.12
CA ASP A 460 15.22 7.23 9.87
C ASP A 460 14.46 6.53 11.00
N ILE A 461 13.62 5.56 10.65
CA ILE A 461 12.84 4.77 11.62
C ILE A 461 13.57 3.46 11.93
N ARG A 462 13.85 3.24 13.21
CA ARG A 462 14.73 2.15 13.67
C ARG A 462 14.03 1.09 14.50
N GLY A 463 12.76 1.28 14.87
CA GLY A 463 11.99 0.24 15.56
C GLY A 463 10.51 0.50 15.67
N TYR A 464 9.77 -0.57 15.96
CA TYR A 464 8.33 -0.61 16.20
C TYR A 464 8.02 -1.48 17.41
N PHE A 465 7.29 -0.90 18.36
CA PHE A 465 6.88 -1.54 19.61
C PHE A 465 5.35 -1.60 19.66
N ALA A 466 4.82 -2.82 19.55
CA ALA A 466 3.39 -3.05 19.67
C ALA A 466 2.92 -2.77 21.11
N TRP A 467 1.83 -2.00 21.24
CA TRP A 467 1.12 -1.82 22.49
C TRP A 467 -0.11 -2.73 22.51
N SER A 468 -0.13 -3.76 23.35
CA SER A 468 0.89 -4.13 24.35
C SER A 468 1.12 -5.63 24.37
N LEU A 469 2.08 -6.11 25.16
CA LEU A 469 2.30 -7.57 25.24
C LEU A 469 1.07 -8.25 25.85
N LEU A 470 0.58 -7.72 26.96
CA LEU A 470 -0.49 -8.26 27.78
C LEU A 470 -1.62 -7.24 27.94
N ASP A 471 -2.85 -7.72 28.01
CA ASP A 471 -3.93 -6.97 28.66
C ASP A 471 -3.45 -6.56 30.05
N ASN A 472 -3.73 -5.33 30.49
CA ASN A 472 -3.10 -4.76 31.68
C ASN A 472 -4.03 -3.73 32.35
N PHE A 473 -3.56 -3.10 33.43
CA PHE A 473 -4.29 -2.02 34.10
C PHE A 473 -4.18 -0.72 33.28
N GLU A 474 -5.24 -0.31 32.59
CA GLU A 474 -5.24 0.84 31.66
C GLU A 474 -5.61 2.16 32.37
N TRP A 475 -4.80 2.54 33.36
CA TRP A 475 -4.89 3.82 34.07
C TRP A 475 -6.28 4.07 34.69
N THR A 476 -6.94 5.17 34.34
CA THR A 476 -8.28 5.52 34.84
C THR A 476 -9.38 4.58 34.33
N CYS A 477 -9.11 3.79 33.29
CA CYS A 477 -10.06 2.78 32.80
C CYS A 477 -10.03 1.50 33.62
N GLY A 478 -9.07 1.31 34.52
CA GLY A 478 -8.91 0.07 35.26
C GLY A 478 -8.67 -1.09 34.30
N TYR A 479 -9.43 -2.18 34.46
CA TYR A 479 -9.32 -3.38 33.63
C TYR A 479 -10.37 -3.43 32.51
N THR A 480 -11.12 -2.34 32.29
CA THR A 480 -12.22 -2.27 31.30
C THR A 480 -11.76 -2.07 29.86
N VAL A 481 -10.46 -1.89 29.60
CA VAL A 481 -9.90 -1.70 28.26
C VAL A 481 -8.71 -2.65 28.08
N ARG A 482 -8.55 -3.20 26.87
CA ARG A 482 -7.57 -4.26 26.57
C ARG A 482 -6.80 -3.99 25.29
N PHE A 483 -5.48 -3.84 25.38
CA PHE A 483 -4.55 -3.64 24.26
C PHE A 483 -3.65 -4.85 23.96
N GLY A 484 -3.67 -5.89 24.79
CA GLY A 484 -2.67 -6.95 24.76
C GLY A 484 -2.73 -7.86 23.53
N LEU A 485 -1.56 -8.22 23.00
CA LEU A 485 -1.40 -9.36 22.10
C LEU A 485 -1.78 -10.68 22.79
N TYR A 486 -1.65 -10.73 24.11
CA TYR A 486 -2.13 -11.80 24.95
C TYR A 486 -3.28 -11.32 25.82
N HIS A 487 -4.35 -12.10 25.83
CA HIS A 487 -5.42 -11.96 26.78
C HIS A 487 -4.96 -12.38 28.18
N VAL A 488 -5.27 -11.58 29.20
CA VAL A 488 -5.04 -11.91 30.61
C VAL A 488 -6.37 -12.10 31.31
N ASP A 489 -6.54 -13.28 31.90
CA ASP A 489 -7.59 -13.59 32.85
C ASP A 489 -7.17 -13.00 34.21
N TYR A 490 -7.80 -11.92 34.66
CA TYR A 490 -7.32 -11.16 35.83
C TYR A 490 -7.53 -11.89 37.17
N ASP A 491 -8.42 -12.90 37.22
CA ASP A 491 -8.63 -13.71 38.42
C ASP A 491 -7.53 -14.76 38.59
N THR A 492 -7.07 -15.35 37.48
CA THR A 492 -6.09 -16.44 37.49
C THR A 492 -4.70 -16.02 37.03
N LEU A 493 -4.59 -14.81 36.48
CA LEU A 493 -3.44 -14.24 35.77
C LEU A 493 -3.00 -15.03 34.53
N ASN A 494 -3.78 -15.99 34.04
CA ASN A 494 -3.39 -16.80 32.88
C ASN A 494 -3.27 -15.96 31.60
N ARG A 495 -2.17 -16.11 30.85
CA ARG A 495 -1.94 -15.45 29.56
C ARG A 495 -2.29 -16.37 28.39
N ARG A 496 -3.17 -15.92 27.49
CA ARG A 496 -3.58 -16.67 26.29
C ARG A 496 -3.28 -15.86 25.02
N PRO A 497 -2.57 -16.42 24.02
CA PRO A 497 -2.24 -15.70 22.79
C PRO A 497 -3.51 -15.39 22.00
N ARG A 498 -3.67 -14.14 21.58
CA ARG A 498 -4.66 -13.77 20.58
C ARG A 498 -4.12 -14.00 19.16
N LEU A 499 -4.98 -13.89 18.16
CA LEU A 499 -4.62 -13.98 16.75
C LEU A 499 -3.50 -12.98 16.39
N SER A 500 -3.53 -11.77 16.94
CA SER A 500 -2.49 -10.75 16.74
C SER A 500 -1.10 -11.19 17.23
N ALA A 501 -0.98 -11.95 18.32
CA ALA A 501 0.30 -12.51 18.76
C ALA A 501 0.88 -13.49 17.73
N VAL A 502 0.02 -14.35 17.17
CA VAL A 502 0.40 -15.32 16.13
C VAL A 502 0.78 -14.60 14.85
N TRP A 503 -0.01 -13.63 14.42
CA TRP A 503 0.26 -12.83 13.24
C TRP A 503 1.58 -12.05 13.36
N TYR A 504 1.82 -11.39 14.51
CA TYR A 504 3.03 -10.60 14.70
C TYR A 504 4.29 -11.48 14.72
N LYS A 505 4.18 -12.69 15.28
CA LYS A 505 5.23 -13.71 15.21
C LYS A 505 5.59 -14.06 13.77
N GLU A 506 4.59 -14.39 12.95
CA GLU A 506 4.80 -14.74 11.55
C GLU A 506 5.37 -13.56 10.77
N PHE A 507 4.86 -12.35 11.02
CA PHE A 507 5.37 -11.12 10.43
C PHE A 507 6.86 -10.92 10.74
N ILE A 508 7.27 -10.99 12.00
CA ILE A 508 8.67 -10.83 12.42
C ILE A 508 9.54 -11.95 11.82
N ALA A 509 9.11 -13.20 11.93
CA ALA A 509 9.86 -14.35 11.39
C ALA A 509 10.11 -14.21 9.89
N ASN A 510 9.11 -13.75 9.13
CA ASN A 510 9.25 -13.49 7.70
C ASN A 510 10.27 -12.37 7.41
N LYS A 511 10.39 -11.35 8.27
CA LYS A 511 11.40 -10.28 8.11
C LYS A 511 12.80 -10.69 8.54
N LEU A 512 12.92 -11.46 9.60
CA LEU A 512 14.23 -11.91 10.09
C LEU A 512 14.84 -12.97 9.17
N LYS A 513 14.04 -13.84 8.55
CA LYS A 513 14.51 -14.80 7.53
C LYS A 513 15.06 -14.14 6.28
N GLN A 514 14.62 -12.92 5.96
CA GLN A 514 15.15 -12.12 4.85
C GLN A 514 16.48 -11.42 5.18
N ASN A 515 16.88 -11.34 6.46
CA ASN A 515 18.09 -10.66 6.94
C ASN A 515 19.26 -11.61 7.27
N VAL A 516 19.08 -12.94 7.19
CA VAL A 516 20.16 -13.92 7.41
C VAL A 516 20.72 -14.37 6.07
N ASN A 517 21.70 -13.62 5.56
CA ASN A 517 22.68 -14.19 4.62
C ASN A 517 23.54 -15.21 5.41
N PRO A 518 23.68 -16.48 4.96
CA PRO A 518 24.60 -17.41 5.60
C PRO A 518 26.02 -16.85 5.45
N LYS A 519 26.63 -16.48 6.58
CA LYS A 519 28.03 -16.06 6.65
C LYS A 519 28.91 -17.13 5.99
N VAL A 520 29.53 -16.78 4.87
CA VAL A 520 30.77 -17.42 4.43
C VAL A 520 31.78 -17.22 5.58
N PRO A 521 32.36 -18.28 6.15
CA PRO A 521 33.33 -18.12 7.22
C PRO A 521 34.56 -17.37 6.71
N ILE A 522 34.91 -16.29 7.41
CA ILE A 522 36.21 -15.62 7.26
C ILE A 522 37.26 -16.58 7.83
N ASP A 523 38.15 -17.02 6.95
CA ASP A 523 39.34 -17.81 7.23
C ASP A 523 40.26 -17.03 8.19
N MET A 524 40.33 -17.47 9.45
CA MET A 524 41.45 -17.15 10.35
C MET A 524 42.42 -18.32 10.28
N GLY A 525 43.54 -18.08 9.62
CA GLY A 525 44.55 -19.10 9.35
C GLY A 525 45.13 -19.74 10.61
N PHE A 526 45.29 -21.07 10.53
CA PHE A 526 46.37 -21.79 11.17
C PHE A 526 46.93 -22.85 10.20
N HIS A 527 48.20 -22.67 9.87
CA HIS A 527 49.17 -23.59 9.30
C HIS A 527 48.92 -25.12 9.50
N ARG A 528 48.94 -25.91 8.41
CA ARG A 528 50.00 -26.89 7.98
C ARG A 528 49.46 -28.11 7.19
N LEU A 529 50.17 -28.42 6.10
CA LEU A 529 50.51 -29.75 5.54
C LEU A 529 49.38 -30.68 5.03
N HIS A 530 49.24 -30.84 3.70
CA HIS A 530 49.82 -31.92 2.88
C HIS A 530 49.05 -32.12 1.56
N HIS A 531 49.79 -32.22 0.46
CA HIS A 531 49.33 -32.60 -0.87
C HIS A 531 48.55 -33.92 -0.90
N LYS A 532 47.48 -33.98 -1.72
CA LYS A 532 47.17 -35.12 -2.60
C LYS A 532 46.31 -34.68 -3.78
N VAL A 533 46.67 -35.21 -4.95
CA VAL A 533 46.09 -34.98 -6.28
C VAL A 533 44.79 -35.77 -6.40
N PHE A 534 43.69 -35.13 -6.81
CA PHE A 534 42.46 -35.82 -7.23
C PHE A 534 42.45 -36.07 -8.74
N SER A 535 41.90 -37.21 -9.14
CA SER A 535 41.86 -37.69 -10.53
C SER A 535 40.57 -37.26 -11.24
N LEU A 536 40.58 -37.30 -12.58
CA LEU A 536 39.50 -36.81 -13.46
C LEU A 536 38.10 -37.41 -13.22
N LEU A 537 37.98 -38.49 -12.42
CA LEU A 537 36.70 -39.13 -12.11
C LEU A 537 35.90 -38.37 -11.02
N ASP A 538 36.58 -37.61 -10.15
CA ASP A 538 35.94 -36.86 -9.06
C ASP A 538 35.28 -35.54 -9.55
N ILE A 539 35.70 -35.05 -10.72
CA ILE A 539 35.16 -33.83 -11.34
C ILE A 539 33.77 -34.07 -11.96
N VAL A 540 33.47 -35.31 -12.36
CA VAL A 540 32.18 -35.65 -13.00
C VAL A 540 31.06 -35.87 -11.96
N VAL A 541 31.40 -36.30 -10.75
CA VAL A 541 30.43 -36.46 -9.65
C VAL A 541 30.12 -35.11 -8.95
N LEU A 542 31.07 -34.18 -8.94
CA LEU A 542 30.88 -32.82 -8.40
C LEU A 542 30.01 -31.90 -9.27
N LEU A 543 29.76 -32.26 -10.54
CA LEU A 543 28.89 -31.49 -11.45
C LEU A 543 27.42 -31.94 -11.45
N LEU A 544 27.07 -33.04 -10.76
CA LEU A 544 25.71 -33.61 -10.74
C LEU A 544 24.99 -33.48 -9.38
N ILE A 545 25.61 -32.87 -8.36
CA ILE A 545 25.01 -32.74 -7.00
C ILE A 545 25.15 -31.31 -6.44
N SER A 546 25.31 -30.30 -7.29
CA SER A 546 25.24 -28.90 -6.89
C SER A 546 23.77 -28.43 -6.82
N PRO A 547 23.29 -27.86 -5.69
CA PRO A 547 22.05 -27.10 -5.69
C PRO A 547 22.19 -25.90 -6.65
N PRO A 548 21.11 -25.44 -7.30
CA PRO A 548 21.19 -24.25 -8.14
C PRO A 548 21.72 -23.08 -7.29
N LEU A 549 22.74 -22.38 -7.79
CA LEU A 549 23.27 -21.15 -7.20
C LEU A 549 22.10 -20.19 -6.93
N ILE A 550 21.74 -20.02 -5.66
CA ILE A 550 20.84 -18.94 -5.25
C ILE A 550 21.72 -17.70 -5.11
N LEU A 551 21.72 -16.89 -6.18
CA LEU A 551 22.25 -15.54 -6.15
C LEU A 551 21.47 -14.72 -5.11
N CYS A 552 22.23 -14.03 -4.27
CA CYS A 552 21.81 -13.26 -3.10
C CYS A 552 20.77 -12.15 -3.46
N ASP A 553 19.58 -12.19 -2.84
CA ASP A 553 18.46 -11.24 -3.07
C ASP A 553 18.80 -9.76 -2.76
N ASP A 554 19.83 -9.50 -1.95
CA ASP A 554 20.29 -8.15 -1.61
C ASP A 554 20.96 -7.42 -2.79
N PHE A 555 21.44 -8.17 -3.80
CA PHE A 555 21.93 -7.57 -5.04
C PHE A 555 20.78 -7.32 -6.03
N ILE A 556 19.71 -8.14 -5.97
CA ILE A 556 18.56 -8.08 -6.87
C ILE A 556 17.64 -6.90 -6.54
N ASN A 557 17.50 -6.50 -5.26
CA ASN A 557 16.63 -5.35 -4.90
C ASN A 557 17.23 -3.95 -5.18
N LYS A 558 18.54 -3.85 -5.41
CA LYS A 558 19.17 -2.63 -5.98
C LYS A 558 19.06 -2.58 -7.50
N ILE A 559 18.74 -3.70 -8.12
CA ILE A 559 18.53 -3.83 -9.56
C ILE A 559 17.02 -3.65 -9.78
N SER A 560 16.63 -2.92 -10.83
CA SER A 560 15.22 -2.88 -11.19
C SER A 560 14.70 -4.31 -11.34
N PRO A 561 13.55 -4.69 -10.75
CA PRO A 561 12.96 -6.01 -11.02
C PRO A 561 12.52 -6.14 -12.48
N LEU A 562 12.47 -5.01 -13.20
CA LEU A 562 12.20 -4.96 -14.61
C LEU A 562 13.44 -5.39 -15.38
N ARG A 563 13.23 -6.22 -16.39
CA ARG A 563 14.30 -6.76 -17.23
C ARG A 563 15.07 -5.64 -17.98
N PRO A 564 16.34 -5.84 -18.33
CA PRO A 564 17.12 -4.82 -19.06
C PRO A 564 16.52 -4.42 -20.41
N ASP A 565 15.83 -5.35 -21.07
CA ASP A 565 15.10 -5.19 -22.33
C ASP A 565 13.62 -4.80 -22.13
N PHE A 566 13.24 -4.33 -20.94
CA PHE A 566 11.87 -3.93 -20.65
C PHE A 566 11.42 -2.79 -21.56
N LEU A 567 10.23 -2.94 -22.15
CA LEU A 567 9.67 -1.93 -23.05
C LEU A 567 8.95 -0.86 -22.22
N PHE A 568 9.55 0.31 -22.10
CA PHE A 568 8.88 1.51 -21.62
C PHE A 568 8.33 2.26 -22.83
N GLY A 569 7.02 2.47 -22.84
CA GLY A 569 6.36 3.13 -23.95
C GLY A 569 5.21 4.05 -23.56
N THR A 570 4.62 4.63 -24.58
CA THR A 570 3.32 5.28 -24.57
C THR A 570 2.41 4.60 -25.58
N ALA A 571 1.10 4.69 -25.38
CA ALA A 571 0.10 4.11 -26.27
C ALA A 571 -0.76 5.18 -26.98
N SER A 572 -1.26 4.84 -28.17
CA SER A 572 -2.22 5.58 -28.97
C SER A 572 -3.13 4.64 -29.77
N SER A 573 -4.18 5.19 -30.36
CA SER A 573 -5.00 4.51 -31.36
C SER A 573 -5.22 5.43 -32.58
N SER A 574 -5.42 4.81 -33.74
CA SER A 574 -5.59 5.43 -35.05
C SER A 574 -6.68 6.49 -35.04
N TYR A 575 -7.91 6.14 -34.67
CA TYR A 575 -9.04 7.08 -34.67
C TYR A 575 -8.87 8.22 -33.66
N GLN A 576 -8.23 7.95 -32.51
CA GLN A 576 -8.05 8.95 -31.47
C GLN A 576 -6.88 9.91 -31.75
N PHE A 577 -5.93 9.54 -32.63
CA PHE A 577 -4.70 10.31 -32.87
C PHE A 577 -4.55 10.85 -34.31
N GLU A 578 -4.84 10.04 -35.33
CA GLU A 578 -4.39 10.33 -36.69
C GLU A 578 -5.03 11.57 -37.30
N GLY A 579 -6.36 11.68 -37.22
CA GLY A 579 -7.11 12.60 -38.05
C GLY A 579 -7.03 12.26 -39.53
N ALA A 580 -7.11 13.28 -40.38
CA ALA A 580 -6.99 13.16 -41.83
C ALA A 580 -7.95 12.08 -42.38
N TYR A 581 -9.20 12.11 -41.90
CA TYR A 581 -10.13 10.98 -42.01
C TYR A 581 -10.58 10.63 -43.44
N LEU A 582 -10.44 11.56 -44.40
CA LEU A 582 -10.70 11.38 -45.83
C LEU A 582 -9.47 11.65 -46.72
N THR A 583 -8.31 11.85 -46.11
CA THR A 583 -7.08 12.18 -46.85
C THR A 583 -6.45 10.93 -47.45
N ASP A 584 -5.80 11.08 -48.60
CA ASP A 584 -5.00 10.05 -49.29
C ASP A 584 -5.73 8.70 -49.44
N GLY A 585 -6.99 8.76 -49.86
CA GLY A 585 -7.78 7.57 -50.21
C GLY A 585 -8.28 6.73 -49.03
N LYS A 586 -8.14 7.19 -47.77
CA LYS A 586 -8.74 6.53 -46.60
C LYS A 586 -10.26 6.40 -46.77
N GLY A 587 -10.80 5.21 -46.46
CA GLY A 587 -12.24 4.99 -46.35
C GLY A 587 -12.80 5.36 -44.98
N LEU A 588 -14.13 5.43 -44.87
CA LEU A 588 -14.80 5.62 -43.58
C LEU A 588 -14.65 4.35 -42.74
N ASN A 589 -14.29 4.51 -41.47
CA ASN A 589 -14.50 3.50 -40.45
C ASN A 589 -15.84 3.74 -39.73
N ASN A 590 -16.22 2.77 -38.91
CA ASN A 590 -17.44 2.77 -38.11
C ASN A 590 -17.55 3.95 -37.14
N TRP A 591 -16.43 4.45 -36.62
CA TRP A 591 -16.39 5.63 -35.76
C TRP A 591 -16.55 6.95 -36.52
N ASP A 592 -15.96 7.08 -37.72
CA ASP A 592 -16.21 8.21 -38.62
C ASP A 592 -17.72 8.31 -38.85
N PHE A 593 -18.35 7.21 -39.29
CA PHE A 593 -19.79 7.16 -39.53
C PHE A 593 -20.62 7.46 -38.28
N TYR A 594 -20.27 6.86 -37.13
CA TYR A 594 -21.02 7.02 -35.88
C TYR A 594 -21.01 8.46 -35.39
N THR A 595 -19.85 9.10 -35.34
CA THR A 595 -19.72 10.48 -34.85
C THR A 595 -20.34 11.50 -35.81
N HIS A 596 -20.29 11.29 -37.13
CA HIS A 596 -20.98 12.15 -38.10
C HIS A 596 -22.49 11.98 -38.09
N LYS A 597 -22.98 10.75 -37.89
CA LYS A 597 -24.43 10.46 -37.90
C LYS A 597 -25.11 10.77 -36.58
N PHE A 598 -24.42 10.56 -35.46
CA PHE A 598 -24.95 10.72 -34.11
C PHE A 598 -24.04 11.61 -33.25
N PRO A 599 -23.79 12.88 -33.66
CA PRO A 599 -22.90 13.77 -32.90
C PRO A 599 -23.40 14.00 -31.46
N GLY A 600 -24.71 13.94 -31.22
CA GLY A 600 -25.29 14.07 -29.88
C GLY A 600 -24.96 12.92 -28.92
N ASP A 601 -24.41 11.81 -29.41
CA ASP A 601 -23.97 10.69 -28.56
C ASP A 601 -22.54 10.89 -28.00
N ILE A 602 -21.83 11.90 -28.51
CA ILE A 602 -20.53 12.37 -28.01
C ILE A 602 -20.76 13.60 -27.12
N LYS A 603 -20.15 13.59 -25.92
CA LYS A 603 -20.43 14.55 -24.85
C LYS A 603 -20.27 16.03 -25.25
N ASP A 604 -19.29 16.34 -26.08
CA ASP A 604 -19.04 17.68 -26.62
C ASP A 604 -19.42 17.84 -28.10
N GLY A 605 -20.05 16.83 -28.70
CA GLY A 605 -20.42 16.81 -30.12
C GLY A 605 -19.25 16.72 -31.10
N SER A 606 -18.02 16.48 -30.61
CA SER A 606 -16.82 16.41 -31.44
C SER A 606 -16.65 15.06 -32.16
N ASN A 607 -15.67 14.98 -33.04
CA ASN A 607 -15.31 13.77 -33.78
C ASN A 607 -13.77 13.64 -33.93
N GLY A 608 -13.34 12.53 -34.54
CA GLY A 608 -11.94 12.21 -34.80
C GLY A 608 -11.40 12.75 -36.14
N ASP A 609 -12.09 13.67 -36.81
CA ASP A 609 -11.73 14.10 -38.18
C ASP A 609 -10.30 14.67 -38.26
N ILE A 610 -9.93 15.45 -37.24
CA ILE A 610 -8.59 16.02 -37.05
C ILE A 610 -7.85 15.32 -35.91
N ALA A 611 -8.52 14.92 -34.83
CA ALA A 611 -7.88 14.34 -33.65
C ALA A 611 -6.74 15.23 -33.12
N VAL A 612 -5.52 14.72 -33.01
CA VAL A 612 -4.31 15.50 -32.72
C VAL A 612 -3.44 15.71 -33.96
N ASP A 613 -3.96 15.35 -35.13
CA ASP A 613 -3.31 15.43 -36.43
C ASP A 613 -1.99 14.66 -36.49
N HIS A 614 -1.93 13.49 -35.85
CA HIS A 614 -0.74 12.63 -35.87
C HIS A 614 -0.37 12.22 -37.30
N TYR A 615 -1.33 12.14 -38.22
CA TYR A 615 -1.08 11.81 -39.63
C TYR A 615 -0.03 12.73 -40.28
N HIS A 616 -0.10 14.04 -40.01
CA HIS A 616 0.86 15.01 -40.53
C HIS A 616 1.99 15.34 -39.54
N ARG A 617 1.76 15.16 -38.23
CA ARG A 617 2.66 15.64 -37.16
C ARG A 617 3.42 14.54 -36.42
N TYR A 618 3.39 13.30 -36.91
CA TYR A 618 4.02 12.16 -36.22
C TYR A 618 5.50 12.37 -35.88
N LEU A 619 6.26 13.11 -36.70
CA LEU A 619 7.66 13.43 -36.39
C LEU A 619 7.81 14.28 -35.12
N GLU A 620 6.90 15.22 -34.88
CA GLU A 620 6.88 16.01 -33.63
C GLU A 620 6.57 15.10 -32.44
N ASP A 621 5.61 14.20 -32.60
CA ASP A 621 5.20 13.29 -31.53
C ASP A 621 6.30 12.27 -31.21
N ILE A 622 7.04 11.78 -32.21
CA ILE A 622 8.25 10.95 -32.04
C ILE A 622 9.33 11.71 -31.27
N ASN A 623 9.57 12.99 -31.59
CA ASN A 623 10.53 13.81 -30.85
C ASN A 623 10.15 13.92 -29.37
N LEU A 624 8.85 14.04 -29.05
CA LEU A 624 8.38 14.02 -27.67
C LEU A 624 8.66 12.67 -27.00
N MET A 625 8.37 11.55 -27.68
CA MET A 625 8.70 10.21 -27.18
C MET A 625 10.21 10.06 -26.92
N SER A 626 11.06 10.39 -27.89
CA SER A 626 12.51 10.38 -27.76
C SER A 626 12.96 11.21 -26.53
N SER A 627 12.36 12.39 -26.33
CA SER A 627 12.64 13.25 -25.18
C SER A 627 12.27 12.65 -23.82
N LEU A 628 11.27 11.75 -23.76
CA LEU A 628 10.88 10.99 -22.56
C LEU A 628 11.84 9.83 -22.27
N GLY A 629 12.57 9.36 -23.29
CA GLY A 629 13.48 8.22 -23.18
C GLY A 629 12.80 6.84 -23.30
N VAL A 630 11.53 6.82 -23.75
CA VAL A 630 10.82 5.58 -24.08
C VAL A 630 11.55 4.82 -25.18
N ASN A 631 11.45 3.50 -25.18
CA ASN A 631 12.07 2.62 -26.18
C ASN A 631 11.04 1.83 -26.99
N SER A 632 9.74 2.08 -26.78
CA SER A 632 8.68 1.49 -27.58
C SER A 632 7.49 2.43 -27.73
N TYR A 633 6.79 2.33 -28.85
CA TYR A 633 5.55 3.06 -29.09
C TYR A 633 4.47 2.08 -29.53
N ARG A 634 3.39 2.03 -28.75
CA ARG A 634 2.20 1.26 -29.11
C ARG A 634 1.22 2.15 -29.87
N PHE A 635 0.92 1.80 -31.11
CA PHE A 635 -0.08 2.50 -31.93
C PHE A 635 -0.91 1.49 -32.71
N SER A 636 -2.10 1.90 -33.17
CA SER A 636 -2.91 1.07 -34.06
C SER A 636 -2.85 1.52 -35.52
N ILE A 637 -3.05 0.58 -36.43
CA ILE A 637 -3.23 0.83 -37.85
C ILE A 637 -4.72 1.03 -38.10
N SER A 638 -5.06 2.05 -38.90
CA SER A 638 -6.41 2.24 -39.38
C SER A 638 -6.76 1.26 -40.48
N TRP A 639 -7.61 0.29 -40.18
CA TRP A 639 -8.04 -0.70 -41.17
C TRP A 639 -8.67 -0.03 -42.40
N ALA A 640 -9.55 0.96 -42.19
CA ALA A 640 -10.16 1.71 -43.29
C ALA A 640 -9.15 2.59 -44.07
N ARG A 641 -7.98 2.91 -43.50
CA ARG A 641 -6.91 3.60 -44.24
C ARG A 641 -6.13 2.66 -45.14
N ILE A 642 -5.89 1.42 -44.73
CA ILE A 642 -5.17 0.41 -45.54
C ILE A 642 -6.08 -0.25 -46.58
N LEU A 643 -7.30 -0.59 -46.18
CA LEU A 643 -8.31 -1.25 -47.01
C LEU A 643 -9.63 -0.45 -46.96
N PRO A 644 -9.75 0.64 -47.73
CA PRO A 644 -10.93 1.52 -47.71
C PRO A 644 -12.26 0.82 -47.97
N LYS A 645 -12.24 -0.25 -48.78
CA LYS A 645 -13.41 -1.09 -49.09
C LYS A 645 -13.29 -2.51 -48.53
N GLY A 646 -12.49 -2.70 -47.48
CA GLY A 646 -12.12 -4.03 -46.98
C GLY A 646 -11.46 -4.88 -48.08
N ILE A 647 -11.82 -6.16 -48.17
CA ILE A 647 -11.30 -7.08 -49.21
C ILE A 647 -11.84 -6.78 -50.62
N PHE A 648 -12.83 -5.90 -50.77
CA PHE A 648 -13.55 -5.65 -52.03
C PHE A 648 -12.93 -4.55 -52.90
N GLY A 649 -11.84 -3.94 -52.45
CA GLY A 649 -11.12 -2.89 -53.18
C GLY A 649 -9.62 -3.11 -53.17
N ASP A 650 -8.92 -2.15 -53.76
CA ASP A 650 -7.47 -2.14 -53.80
C ASP A 650 -6.88 -1.72 -52.45
N ILE A 651 -5.63 -2.15 -52.21
CA ILE A 651 -4.83 -1.68 -51.07
C ILE A 651 -4.50 -0.21 -51.30
N ASN A 652 -4.76 0.62 -50.30
CA ASN A 652 -4.36 2.02 -50.34
C ASN A 652 -2.87 2.16 -50.04
N LEU A 653 -2.06 2.37 -51.09
CA LEU A 653 -0.61 2.48 -50.96
C LEU A 653 -0.17 3.75 -50.21
N ASP A 654 -0.94 4.82 -50.24
CA ASP A 654 -0.60 6.03 -49.47
C ASP A 654 -0.79 5.80 -47.96
N GLY A 655 -1.83 5.06 -47.58
CA GLY A 655 -1.98 4.55 -46.22
C GLY A 655 -0.81 3.66 -45.80
N ILE A 656 -0.36 2.76 -46.67
CA ILE A 656 0.85 1.94 -46.43
C ILE A 656 2.10 2.82 -46.27
N ASN A 657 2.26 3.85 -47.11
CA ASN A 657 3.40 4.76 -47.06
C ASN A 657 3.44 5.56 -45.76
N PHE A 658 2.29 6.02 -45.26
CA PHE A 658 2.19 6.70 -43.97
C PHE A 658 2.75 5.83 -42.82
N TYR A 659 2.26 4.60 -42.67
CA TYR A 659 2.74 3.73 -41.59
C TYR A 659 4.19 3.29 -41.80
N ASN A 660 4.65 3.09 -43.04
CA ASN A 660 6.07 2.85 -43.30
C ASN A 660 6.93 4.01 -42.81
N ASN A 661 6.57 5.25 -43.17
CA ASN A 661 7.30 6.44 -42.74
C ASN A 661 7.29 6.60 -41.22
N LEU A 662 6.15 6.33 -40.57
CA LEU A 662 6.03 6.33 -39.11
C LEU A 662 6.95 5.28 -38.46
N ILE A 663 6.91 4.03 -38.96
CA ILE A 663 7.72 2.92 -38.46
C ILE A 663 9.21 3.21 -38.64
N ASP A 664 9.61 3.70 -39.82
CA ASP A 664 11.00 4.05 -40.12
C ASP A 664 11.48 5.18 -39.22
N ALA A 665 10.66 6.23 -39.03
CA ALA A 665 11.00 7.33 -38.12
C ALA A 665 11.12 6.90 -36.66
N LEU A 666 10.25 5.99 -36.18
CA LEU A 666 10.35 5.43 -34.83
C LEU A 666 11.66 4.65 -34.64
N LEU A 667 11.99 3.79 -35.61
CA LEU A 667 13.19 2.97 -35.55
C LEU A 667 14.48 3.80 -35.65
N LEU A 668 14.47 4.89 -36.42
CA LEU A 668 15.58 5.84 -36.47
C LEU A 668 15.88 6.47 -35.10
N GLU A 669 14.86 6.68 -34.27
CA GLU A 669 14.99 7.16 -32.89
C GLU A 669 15.19 6.03 -31.86
N GLY A 670 15.34 4.78 -32.30
CA GLY A 670 15.50 3.62 -31.42
C GLY A 670 14.24 3.25 -30.64
N ILE A 671 13.06 3.62 -31.15
CA ILE A 671 11.76 3.34 -30.54
C ILE A 671 11.13 2.14 -31.27
N GLN A 672 10.96 1.02 -30.58
CA GLN A 672 10.38 -0.21 -31.13
C GLN A 672 8.87 -0.05 -31.40
N PRO A 673 8.40 -0.23 -32.64
CA PRO A 673 6.98 -0.27 -32.95
C PRO A 673 6.29 -1.49 -32.30
N PHE A 674 5.17 -1.24 -31.61
CA PHE A 674 4.28 -2.24 -31.02
C PHE A 674 2.87 -2.05 -31.60
N VAL A 675 2.55 -2.80 -32.65
CA VAL A 675 1.46 -2.43 -33.56
C VAL A 675 0.17 -3.18 -33.23
N THR A 676 -0.91 -2.43 -33.06
CA THR A 676 -2.27 -2.97 -32.93
C THR A 676 -2.96 -2.95 -34.30
N LEU A 677 -3.49 -4.09 -34.76
CA LEU A 677 -4.15 -4.19 -36.06
C LEU A 677 -5.50 -3.49 -36.06
N THR A 678 -6.33 -3.67 -35.02
CA THR A 678 -7.58 -2.91 -34.88
C THR A 678 -7.82 -2.45 -33.45
N HIS A 679 -8.29 -1.20 -33.33
CA HIS A 679 -8.66 -0.54 -32.08
C HIS A 679 -10.05 0.08 -32.27
N TYR A 680 -11.05 -0.81 -32.34
CA TYR A 680 -12.47 -0.52 -32.59
C TYR A 680 -12.82 0.05 -33.98
N ASP A 681 -11.85 0.22 -34.87
CA ASP A 681 -11.92 1.03 -36.09
C ASP A 681 -12.13 0.20 -37.37
N VAL A 682 -13.25 -0.52 -37.43
CA VAL A 682 -13.62 -1.38 -38.56
C VAL A 682 -14.05 -0.52 -39.77
N PRO A 683 -13.67 -0.84 -41.01
CA PRO A 683 -14.18 -0.15 -42.19
C PRO A 683 -15.72 -0.21 -42.24
N GLN A 684 -16.37 0.95 -42.39
CA GLN A 684 -17.83 1.05 -42.44
C GLN A 684 -18.40 0.20 -43.59
N GLU A 685 -17.63 0.02 -44.66
CA GLU A 685 -17.97 -0.87 -45.78
C GLU A 685 -18.30 -2.31 -45.32
N LEU A 686 -17.62 -2.84 -44.29
CA LEU A 686 -17.87 -4.19 -43.79
C LEU A 686 -19.12 -4.25 -42.91
N GLU A 687 -19.40 -3.18 -42.18
CA GLU A 687 -20.63 -3.01 -41.43
C GLU A 687 -21.84 -2.98 -42.39
N ASP A 688 -21.77 -2.15 -43.43
CA ASP A 688 -22.85 -1.97 -44.41
C ASP A 688 -23.13 -3.25 -45.23
N ARG A 689 -22.08 -4.02 -45.56
CA ARG A 689 -22.23 -5.21 -46.41
C ARG A 689 -22.81 -6.41 -45.68
N TYR A 690 -22.41 -6.63 -44.43
CA TYR A 690 -22.77 -7.85 -43.72
C TYR A 690 -22.81 -7.74 -42.19
N GLY A 691 -22.71 -6.53 -41.63
CA GLY A 691 -22.77 -6.30 -40.17
C GLY A 691 -21.46 -6.63 -39.44
N ALA A 692 -20.32 -6.57 -40.13
CA ALA A 692 -18.99 -6.80 -39.57
C ALA A 692 -18.92 -8.02 -38.64
N TRP A 693 -18.67 -7.82 -37.34
CA TRP A 693 -18.44 -8.89 -36.36
C TRP A 693 -19.66 -9.80 -36.12
N LEU A 694 -20.86 -9.41 -36.55
CA LEU A 694 -22.02 -10.32 -36.53
C LEU A 694 -21.95 -11.40 -37.62
N SER A 695 -21.03 -11.27 -38.58
CA SER A 695 -20.84 -12.23 -39.65
C SER A 695 -19.52 -13.02 -39.52
N PRO A 696 -19.53 -14.35 -39.74
CA PRO A 696 -18.30 -15.13 -39.84
C PRO A 696 -17.41 -14.73 -41.04
N LYS A 697 -17.91 -13.93 -41.99
CA LYS A 697 -17.11 -13.36 -43.08
C LYS A 697 -15.96 -12.48 -42.57
N SER A 698 -16.15 -11.82 -41.42
CA SER A 698 -15.11 -10.99 -40.80
C SER A 698 -13.83 -11.75 -40.48
N GLN A 699 -13.91 -13.05 -40.22
CA GLN A 699 -12.75 -13.89 -39.93
C GLN A 699 -11.74 -13.88 -41.10
N LYS A 700 -12.25 -13.98 -42.34
CA LYS A 700 -11.43 -13.96 -43.55
C LYS A 700 -10.96 -12.54 -43.87
N ASP A 701 -11.83 -11.55 -43.74
CA ASP A 701 -11.52 -10.16 -44.09
C ASP A 701 -10.46 -9.58 -43.14
N PHE A 702 -10.56 -9.89 -41.84
CA PHE A 702 -9.56 -9.50 -40.85
C PHE A 702 -8.24 -10.24 -41.08
N ALA A 703 -8.26 -11.54 -41.41
CA ALA A 703 -7.03 -12.26 -41.74
C ALA A 703 -6.33 -11.69 -42.99
N TYR A 704 -7.09 -11.25 -44.00
CA TYR A 704 -6.55 -10.58 -45.18
C TYR A 704 -5.92 -9.22 -44.86
N PHE A 705 -6.58 -8.44 -43.99
CA PHE A 705 -6.02 -7.19 -43.50
C PHE A 705 -4.74 -7.40 -42.67
N ALA A 706 -4.74 -8.35 -41.75
CA ALA A 706 -3.58 -8.74 -40.98
C ALA A 706 -2.42 -9.19 -41.88
N GLU A 707 -2.69 -10.07 -42.86
CA GLU A 707 -1.72 -10.51 -43.86
C GLU A 707 -1.10 -9.33 -44.62
N THR A 708 -1.93 -8.37 -45.02
CA THR A 708 -1.47 -7.15 -45.68
C THR A 708 -0.51 -6.38 -44.79
N CYS A 709 -0.86 -6.17 -43.51
CA CYS A 709 0.01 -5.48 -42.56
C CYS A 709 1.32 -6.24 -42.31
N PHE A 710 1.27 -7.56 -42.12
CA PHE A 710 2.47 -8.38 -41.94
C PHE A 710 3.40 -8.29 -43.15
N LYS A 711 2.83 -8.32 -44.36
CA LYS A 711 3.60 -8.24 -45.61
C LYS A 711 4.33 -6.90 -45.76
N TYR A 712 3.68 -5.78 -45.45
CA TYR A 712 4.24 -4.45 -45.70
C TYR A 712 5.08 -3.91 -44.54
N PHE A 713 4.87 -4.38 -43.31
CA PHE A 713 5.50 -3.79 -42.12
C PHE A 713 6.26 -4.79 -41.25
N GLY A 714 5.99 -6.10 -41.39
CA GLY A 714 6.50 -7.11 -40.47
C GLY A 714 8.00 -7.39 -40.57
N ASP A 715 8.66 -6.90 -41.62
CA ASP A 715 10.12 -6.87 -41.71
C ASP A 715 10.73 -6.04 -40.55
N ARG A 716 10.03 -4.99 -40.10
CA ARG A 716 10.44 -4.04 -39.05
C ARG A 716 9.64 -4.18 -37.74
N VAL A 717 8.34 -4.47 -37.83
CA VAL A 717 7.46 -4.62 -36.65
C VAL A 717 7.66 -5.99 -35.99
N LYS A 718 7.95 -6.00 -34.68
CA LYS A 718 8.24 -7.22 -33.91
C LYS A 718 7.17 -7.59 -32.90
N TYR A 719 6.22 -6.70 -32.61
CA TYR A 719 5.12 -6.98 -31.69
C TYR A 719 3.81 -6.61 -32.37
N TRP A 720 2.93 -7.61 -32.53
CA TRP A 720 1.63 -7.49 -33.15
C TRP A 720 0.53 -7.76 -32.14
N VAL A 721 -0.44 -6.85 -32.05
CA VAL A 721 -1.69 -7.04 -31.31
C VAL A 721 -2.80 -7.18 -32.33
N THR A 722 -3.56 -8.27 -32.29
CA THR A 722 -4.71 -8.42 -33.20
C THR A 722 -5.83 -7.45 -32.84
N PHE A 723 -6.28 -7.47 -31.58
CA PHE A 723 -7.42 -6.71 -31.10
C PHE A 723 -7.05 -5.97 -29.82
N ASN A 724 -7.46 -4.71 -29.73
CA ASN A 724 -7.56 -4.00 -28.46
C ASN A 724 -8.94 -4.20 -27.83
N GLU A 725 -8.97 -4.69 -26.59
CA GLU A 725 -10.14 -4.73 -25.71
C GLU A 725 -11.42 -5.27 -26.38
N PRO A 726 -11.36 -6.44 -27.02
CA PRO A 726 -12.51 -6.98 -27.74
C PRO A 726 -13.71 -7.26 -26.80
N ASN A 727 -13.46 -7.47 -25.51
CA ASN A 727 -14.50 -7.58 -24.48
C ASN A 727 -15.30 -6.28 -24.32
N VAL A 728 -14.66 -5.12 -24.41
CA VAL A 728 -15.35 -3.83 -24.42
C VAL A 728 -16.10 -3.65 -25.72
N GLN A 729 -15.50 -3.97 -26.86
CA GLN A 729 -16.17 -3.86 -28.17
C GLN A 729 -17.46 -4.68 -28.23
N ALA A 730 -17.43 -5.92 -27.73
CA ALA A 730 -18.59 -6.79 -27.70
C ALA A 730 -19.71 -6.25 -26.79
N ILE A 731 -19.36 -5.76 -25.60
CA ILE A 731 -20.33 -5.23 -24.64
C ILE A 731 -20.86 -3.87 -25.12
N TRP A 732 -19.98 -2.92 -25.41
CA TRP A 732 -20.41 -1.55 -25.71
C TRP A 732 -20.96 -1.40 -27.13
N GLY A 733 -20.51 -2.19 -28.10
CA GLY A 733 -21.00 -2.15 -29.47
C GLY A 733 -22.33 -2.89 -29.68
N TYR A 734 -22.49 -4.06 -29.05
CA TYR A 734 -23.57 -5.01 -29.34
C TYR A 734 -24.48 -5.34 -28.14
N ARG A 735 -24.15 -4.90 -26.92
CA ARG A 735 -25.02 -5.08 -25.73
C ARG A 735 -25.66 -3.77 -25.31
N SER A 736 -24.87 -2.76 -24.96
CA SER A 736 -25.39 -1.46 -24.51
C SER A 736 -25.53 -0.44 -25.63
N GLY A 737 -24.97 -0.73 -26.82
CA GLY A 737 -24.96 0.16 -27.98
C GLY A 737 -24.42 1.56 -27.70
N LYS A 738 -23.39 1.63 -26.84
CA LYS A 738 -22.68 2.87 -26.52
C LYS A 738 -21.59 3.18 -27.56
N PHE A 739 -21.05 2.15 -28.20
CA PHE A 739 -20.02 2.25 -29.24
C PHE A 739 -20.62 1.83 -30.58
N PRO A 740 -20.05 2.22 -31.73
CA PRO A 740 -20.44 1.66 -33.02
C PRO A 740 -20.33 0.13 -33.02
N PRO A 741 -21.26 -0.59 -33.67
CA PRO A 741 -22.33 -0.07 -34.54
C PRO A 741 -23.60 0.41 -33.79
N SER A 742 -23.55 0.57 -32.47
CA SER A 742 -24.65 1.06 -31.63
C SER A 742 -25.88 0.16 -31.71
N ARG A 743 -25.67 -1.14 -31.51
CA ARG A 743 -26.73 -2.16 -31.51
C ARG A 743 -27.05 -2.60 -30.10
N CYS A 744 -28.34 -2.59 -29.76
CA CYS A 744 -28.84 -3.02 -28.46
C CYS A 744 -30.36 -3.20 -28.47
N SER A 745 -30.86 -4.02 -27.55
CA SER A 745 -32.27 -4.10 -27.22
C SER A 745 -32.69 -2.94 -26.32
N ARG A 746 -33.94 -2.52 -26.42
CA ARG A 746 -34.50 -1.31 -25.77
C ARG A 746 -34.25 -1.21 -24.25
N HIS A 747 -34.17 -2.34 -23.55
CA HIS A 747 -33.93 -2.37 -22.10
C HIS A 747 -32.47 -2.10 -21.71
N PHE A 748 -31.53 -2.27 -22.64
CA PHE A 748 -30.09 -2.08 -22.41
C PHE A 748 -29.57 -0.72 -22.91
N GLY A 749 -30.26 -0.11 -23.88
CA GLY A 749 -29.89 1.19 -24.43
C GLY A 749 -30.91 1.71 -25.45
N ASN A 750 -30.64 2.88 -26.00
CA ASN A 750 -31.53 3.59 -26.92
C ASN A 750 -31.16 3.34 -28.40
N CYS A 751 -31.05 2.07 -28.80
CA CYS A 751 -30.69 1.69 -30.18
C CYS A 751 -31.93 1.45 -31.04
N SER A 752 -31.78 1.62 -32.36
CA SER A 752 -32.85 1.35 -33.32
C SER A 752 -32.98 -0.13 -33.72
N ASP A 753 -31.94 -0.93 -33.49
CA ASP A 753 -31.86 -2.34 -33.84
C ASP A 753 -30.82 -3.06 -32.94
N GLY A 754 -30.90 -4.38 -32.86
CA GLY A 754 -29.98 -5.24 -32.10
C GLY A 754 -30.64 -6.18 -31.08
N ASP A 755 -29.90 -7.22 -30.73
CA ASP A 755 -30.29 -8.22 -29.71
C ASP A 755 -29.19 -8.34 -28.65
N SER A 756 -29.34 -7.60 -27.54
CA SER A 756 -28.34 -7.53 -26.45
C SER A 756 -28.10 -8.87 -25.75
N GLU A 757 -29.00 -9.84 -25.91
CA GLU A 757 -28.87 -11.16 -25.29
C GLU A 757 -28.18 -12.19 -26.21
N ARG A 758 -27.96 -11.85 -27.49
CA ARG A 758 -27.33 -12.74 -28.48
C ARG A 758 -26.14 -12.14 -29.21
N GLU A 759 -26.29 -10.91 -29.72
CA GLU A 759 -25.28 -10.27 -30.58
C GLU A 759 -23.90 -10.13 -29.92
N PRO A 760 -23.76 -9.82 -28.62
CA PRO A 760 -22.44 -9.78 -27.97
C PRO A 760 -21.69 -11.10 -28.07
N PHE A 761 -22.38 -12.23 -27.94
CA PHE A 761 -21.78 -13.56 -28.02
C PHE A 761 -21.40 -13.94 -29.45
N ILE A 762 -22.22 -13.56 -30.44
CA ILE A 762 -21.91 -13.76 -31.86
C ILE A 762 -20.68 -12.92 -32.25
N ALA A 763 -20.65 -11.64 -31.87
CA ALA A 763 -19.55 -10.74 -32.14
C ALA A 763 -18.26 -11.24 -31.48
N ALA A 764 -18.29 -11.57 -30.18
CA ALA A 764 -17.13 -12.11 -29.47
C ALA A 764 -16.61 -13.40 -30.10
N HIS A 765 -17.49 -14.33 -30.49
CA HIS A 765 -17.11 -15.57 -31.14
C HIS A 765 -16.39 -15.33 -32.48
N ASN A 766 -16.92 -14.43 -33.32
CA ASN A 766 -16.25 -14.07 -34.57
C ASN A 766 -14.93 -13.32 -34.36
N ILE A 767 -14.83 -12.47 -33.34
CA ILE A 767 -13.58 -11.78 -32.99
C ILE A 767 -12.51 -12.80 -32.54
N ILE A 768 -12.87 -13.74 -31.67
CA ILE A 768 -11.98 -14.83 -31.22
C ILE A 768 -11.46 -15.64 -32.42
N LEU A 769 -12.34 -16.01 -33.35
CA LEU A 769 -11.94 -16.76 -34.55
C LEU A 769 -11.15 -15.91 -35.56
N SER A 770 -11.39 -14.61 -35.61
CA SER A 770 -10.60 -13.66 -36.41
C SER A 770 -9.19 -13.50 -35.84
N HIS A 771 -9.04 -13.47 -34.52
CA HIS A 771 -7.73 -13.51 -33.86
C HIS A 771 -6.98 -14.78 -34.25
N ALA A 772 -7.62 -15.95 -34.10
CA ALA A 772 -7.02 -17.23 -34.47
C ALA A 772 -6.61 -17.29 -35.95
N ALA A 773 -7.44 -16.74 -36.86
CA ALA A 773 -7.12 -16.68 -38.28
C ALA A 773 -5.91 -15.77 -38.59
N ALA A 774 -5.80 -14.61 -37.92
CA ALA A 774 -4.64 -13.74 -38.08
C ALA A 774 -3.35 -14.36 -37.51
N VAL A 775 -3.44 -15.02 -36.36
CA VAL A 775 -2.31 -15.77 -35.76
C VAL A 775 -1.87 -16.91 -36.67
N ASP A 776 -2.81 -17.69 -37.23
CA ASP A 776 -2.50 -18.76 -38.18
C ASP A 776 -1.72 -18.23 -39.39
N VAL A 777 -2.19 -17.15 -40.01
CA VAL A 777 -1.48 -16.50 -41.12
C VAL A 777 -0.08 -16.04 -40.70
N TYR A 778 0.06 -15.39 -39.54
CA TYR A 778 1.35 -14.90 -39.07
C TYR A 778 2.32 -16.05 -38.82
N ARG A 779 1.92 -17.06 -38.04
CA ARG A 779 2.77 -18.21 -37.67
C ARG A 779 3.19 -19.01 -38.89
N THR A 780 2.28 -19.26 -39.83
CA THR A 780 2.53 -20.15 -40.97
C THR A 780 3.32 -19.48 -42.09
N LYS A 781 3.12 -18.18 -42.33
CA LYS A 781 3.72 -17.48 -43.47
C LYS A 781 4.85 -16.52 -43.10
N TYR A 782 4.82 -15.88 -41.93
CA TYR A 782 5.66 -14.70 -41.65
C TYR A 782 6.57 -14.83 -40.44
N GLN A 783 6.13 -15.47 -39.36
CA GLN A 783 6.81 -15.46 -38.06
C GLN A 783 8.24 -16.00 -38.14
N ARG A 784 8.47 -17.04 -38.96
CA ARG A 784 9.80 -17.63 -39.14
C ARG A 784 10.81 -16.62 -39.72
N GLU A 785 10.39 -15.82 -40.68
CA GLU A 785 11.26 -14.85 -41.37
C GLU A 785 11.35 -13.53 -40.58
N GLN A 786 10.21 -13.05 -40.09
CA GLN A 786 10.09 -11.75 -39.44
C GLN A 786 10.51 -11.77 -37.97
N ARG A 787 10.45 -12.93 -37.31
CA ARG A 787 10.84 -13.15 -35.91
C ARG A 787 10.13 -12.23 -34.92
N GLY A 788 8.88 -11.88 -35.17
CA GLY A 788 8.04 -11.14 -34.24
C GLY A 788 7.14 -12.04 -33.39
N SER A 789 6.40 -11.41 -32.49
CA SER A 789 5.43 -12.02 -31.59
C SER A 789 4.04 -11.44 -31.84
N ILE A 790 3.01 -12.29 -31.69
CA ILE A 790 1.62 -11.89 -31.87
C ILE A 790 0.77 -12.22 -30.64
N GLY A 791 -0.05 -11.26 -30.21
CA GLY A 791 -0.88 -11.36 -29.01
C GLY A 791 -2.22 -10.63 -29.15
N ILE A 792 -2.95 -10.58 -28.03
CA ILE A 792 -4.22 -9.86 -27.91
C ILE A 792 -4.20 -8.99 -26.65
N VAL A 793 -4.87 -7.84 -26.68
CA VAL A 793 -4.94 -6.90 -25.56
C VAL A 793 -6.35 -6.95 -24.96
N MET A 794 -6.44 -7.12 -23.64
CA MET A 794 -7.72 -7.23 -22.92
C MET A 794 -7.90 -6.07 -21.95
N GLN A 795 -9.14 -5.56 -21.86
CA GLN A 795 -9.50 -4.71 -20.73
C GLN A 795 -9.62 -5.60 -19.50
N ALA A 796 -8.83 -5.32 -18.48
CA ALA A 796 -8.68 -6.18 -17.31
C ALA A 796 -9.09 -5.42 -16.04
N LEU A 797 -10.35 -5.60 -15.63
CA LEU A 797 -10.88 -5.06 -14.37
C LEU A 797 -10.60 -6.04 -13.21
N TRP A 798 -10.15 -5.53 -12.07
CA TRP A 798 -10.09 -6.35 -10.86
C TRP A 798 -11.38 -6.22 -10.06
N TYR A 799 -11.86 -7.36 -9.52
CA TYR A 799 -13.10 -7.44 -8.76
C TYR A 799 -12.82 -7.98 -7.36
N GLU A 800 -13.20 -7.20 -6.35
CA GLU A 800 -13.21 -7.60 -4.95
C GLU A 800 -14.63 -8.04 -4.56
N PRO A 801 -14.81 -9.13 -3.77
CA PRO A 801 -16.13 -9.48 -3.29
C PRO A 801 -16.63 -8.42 -2.30
N ILE A 802 -17.92 -8.06 -2.38
CA ILE A 802 -18.51 -7.03 -1.50
C ILE A 802 -18.58 -7.52 -0.04
N SER A 803 -18.61 -8.82 0.19
CA SER A 803 -18.59 -9.41 1.53
C SER A 803 -17.73 -10.67 1.55
N ASN A 804 -17.54 -11.24 2.75
CA ASN A 804 -16.82 -12.49 2.92
C ASN A 804 -17.67 -13.74 2.63
N SER A 805 -18.92 -13.58 2.19
CA SER A 805 -19.82 -14.67 1.79
C SER A 805 -19.20 -15.51 0.69
N THR A 806 -19.64 -16.77 0.59
CA THR A 806 -19.17 -17.66 -0.48
C THR A 806 -19.73 -17.19 -1.82
N GLU A 807 -20.97 -16.70 -1.79
CA GLU A 807 -21.74 -16.21 -2.92
C GLU A 807 -21.05 -15.02 -3.59
N ASP A 808 -20.58 -14.03 -2.82
CA ASP A 808 -19.91 -12.84 -3.37
C ASP A 808 -18.50 -13.15 -3.89
N LYS A 809 -17.80 -14.10 -3.27
CA LYS A 809 -16.51 -14.61 -3.79
C LYS A 809 -16.70 -15.30 -5.13
N LEU A 810 -17.72 -16.15 -5.25
CA LEU A 810 -18.09 -16.75 -6.51
C LEU A 810 -18.57 -15.70 -7.51
N ALA A 811 -19.24 -14.63 -7.07
CA ALA A 811 -19.63 -13.52 -7.95
C ALA A 811 -18.41 -12.79 -8.53
N ALA A 812 -17.33 -12.62 -7.76
CA ALA A 812 -16.06 -12.08 -8.27
C ALA A 812 -15.43 -12.98 -9.34
N GLU A 813 -15.46 -14.30 -9.14
CA GLU A 813 -15.00 -15.27 -10.15
C GLU A 813 -15.87 -15.21 -11.42
N ARG A 814 -17.20 -15.18 -11.27
CA ARG A 814 -18.13 -15.01 -12.40
C ARG A 814 -17.91 -13.70 -13.15
N ALA A 815 -17.69 -12.59 -12.45
CA ALA A 815 -17.41 -11.30 -13.05
C ALA A 815 -16.14 -11.35 -13.93
N GLN A 816 -15.10 -12.05 -13.48
CA GLN A 816 -13.91 -12.29 -14.32
C GLN A 816 -14.24 -13.18 -15.53
N SER A 817 -15.10 -14.20 -15.34
CA SER A 817 -15.50 -15.10 -16.42
C SER A 817 -16.28 -14.41 -17.53
N PHE A 818 -17.16 -13.46 -17.20
CA PHE A 818 -17.94 -12.69 -18.17
C PHE A 818 -17.21 -11.46 -18.76
N THR A 819 -15.96 -11.22 -18.35
CA THR A 819 -15.15 -10.09 -18.85
C THR A 819 -13.84 -10.55 -19.46
N LEU A 820 -12.80 -10.76 -18.66
CA LEU A 820 -11.45 -11.10 -19.09
C LEU A 820 -11.38 -12.54 -19.64
N ASN A 821 -11.90 -13.52 -18.88
CA ASN A 821 -11.74 -14.92 -19.25
C ASN A 821 -12.59 -15.28 -20.48
N TRP A 822 -13.67 -14.54 -20.75
CA TRP A 822 -14.56 -14.76 -21.90
C TRP A 822 -13.80 -14.87 -23.24
N PHE A 823 -12.72 -14.10 -23.39
CA PHE A 823 -11.86 -14.16 -24.58
C PHE A 823 -10.60 -15.00 -24.37
N LEU A 824 -9.95 -14.89 -23.20
CA LEU A 824 -8.68 -15.57 -22.96
C LEU A 824 -8.84 -17.09 -22.78
N ASP A 825 -9.89 -17.58 -22.14
CA ASP A 825 -10.12 -19.01 -21.97
C ASP A 825 -10.30 -19.71 -23.34
N PRO A 826 -11.12 -19.22 -24.29
CA PRO A 826 -11.18 -19.82 -25.62
C PRO A 826 -9.84 -19.82 -26.36
N ILE A 827 -9.08 -18.73 -26.28
CA ILE A 827 -7.83 -18.57 -27.01
C ILE A 827 -6.71 -19.46 -26.42
N ILE A 828 -6.64 -19.59 -25.09
CA ILE A 828 -5.53 -20.27 -24.41
C ILE A 828 -5.92 -21.69 -23.98
N LEU A 829 -7.15 -21.89 -23.52
CA LEU A 829 -7.67 -23.17 -23.00
C LEU A 829 -8.59 -23.90 -23.98
N GLY A 830 -8.97 -23.26 -25.10
CA GLY A 830 -9.74 -23.88 -26.19
C GLY A 830 -11.24 -24.04 -25.92
N LYS A 831 -11.77 -23.43 -24.86
CA LYS A 831 -13.19 -23.48 -24.47
C LYS A 831 -13.60 -22.22 -23.72
N TYR A 832 -14.91 -21.95 -23.65
CA TYR A 832 -15.41 -20.86 -22.84
C TYR A 832 -15.28 -21.16 -21.33
N PRO A 833 -15.32 -20.13 -20.46
CA PRO A 833 -15.34 -20.32 -19.02
C PRO A 833 -16.54 -21.17 -18.57
N ALA A 834 -16.34 -22.04 -17.58
CA ALA A 834 -17.39 -22.94 -17.10
C ALA A 834 -18.61 -22.17 -16.57
N GLU A 835 -18.38 -21.05 -15.87
CA GLU A 835 -19.45 -20.21 -15.34
C GLU A 835 -20.32 -19.60 -16.45
N MET A 836 -19.73 -19.32 -17.61
CA MET A 836 -20.49 -18.87 -18.78
C MET A 836 -21.28 -20.01 -19.40
N GLU A 837 -20.67 -21.19 -19.57
CA GLU A 837 -21.37 -22.36 -20.10
C GLU A 837 -22.58 -22.72 -19.22
N ASP A 838 -22.44 -22.66 -17.89
CA ASP A 838 -23.50 -22.99 -16.95
C ASP A 838 -24.67 -22.00 -16.97
N ILE A 839 -24.40 -20.69 -17.15
CA ILE A 839 -25.42 -19.64 -17.07
C ILE A 839 -26.05 -19.34 -18.44
N VAL A 840 -25.26 -19.34 -19.51
CA VAL A 840 -25.67 -18.88 -20.84
C VAL A 840 -25.56 -19.94 -21.95
N GLU A 841 -25.56 -21.23 -21.62
CA GLU A 841 -25.34 -22.32 -22.59
C GLU A 841 -26.15 -22.18 -23.89
N SER A 842 -27.42 -21.78 -23.78
CA SER A 842 -28.35 -21.72 -24.91
C SER A 842 -28.07 -20.58 -25.90
N THR A 843 -27.35 -19.54 -25.48
CA THR A 843 -27.01 -18.36 -26.31
C THR A 843 -25.55 -18.31 -26.71
N LEU A 844 -24.68 -19.07 -26.03
CA LEU A 844 -23.25 -19.13 -26.31
C LEU A 844 -22.97 -19.99 -27.58
N PRO A 845 -22.32 -19.45 -28.62
CA PRO A 845 -21.94 -20.23 -29.78
C PRO A 845 -20.99 -21.38 -29.41
N LYS A 846 -21.09 -22.52 -30.10
CA LYS A 846 -20.20 -23.68 -29.85
C LYS A 846 -19.09 -23.71 -30.89
N PHE A 847 -17.84 -23.89 -30.45
CA PHE A 847 -16.73 -24.11 -31.36
C PHE A 847 -16.80 -25.51 -31.99
N SER A 848 -16.77 -25.55 -33.32
CA SER A 848 -16.57 -26.77 -34.10
C SER A 848 -15.17 -27.34 -33.89
N ASP A 849 -14.95 -28.59 -34.29
CA ASP A 849 -13.63 -29.24 -34.18
C ASP A 849 -12.55 -28.50 -34.97
N SER A 850 -12.88 -27.94 -36.13
CA SER A 850 -11.94 -27.17 -36.94
C SER A 850 -11.61 -25.81 -36.32
N GLU A 851 -12.56 -25.18 -35.63
CA GLU A 851 -12.33 -23.94 -34.89
C GLU A 851 -11.47 -24.17 -33.65
N ARG A 852 -11.74 -25.26 -32.91
CA ARG A 852 -10.89 -25.69 -31.79
C ARG A 852 -9.45 -25.95 -32.22
N GLU A 853 -9.25 -26.53 -33.41
CA GLU A 853 -7.90 -26.75 -33.94
C GLU A 853 -7.18 -25.43 -34.23
N LYS A 854 -7.88 -24.42 -34.77
CA LYS A 854 -7.30 -23.09 -34.98
C LYS A 854 -6.93 -22.40 -33.68
N LEU A 855 -7.75 -22.54 -32.63
CA LEU A 855 -7.49 -21.94 -31.32
C LEU A 855 -6.22 -22.49 -30.65
N LYS A 856 -5.79 -23.72 -30.97
CA LYS A 856 -4.52 -24.30 -30.47
C LYS A 856 -3.28 -23.51 -30.89
N MET A 857 -3.38 -22.65 -31.90
CA MET A 857 -2.29 -21.75 -32.29
C MET A 857 -1.95 -20.72 -31.20
N GLY A 858 -2.87 -20.49 -30.26
CA GLY A 858 -2.69 -19.69 -29.06
C GLY A 858 -2.23 -18.27 -29.35
N LEU A 859 -1.40 -17.72 -28.46
CA LEU A 859 -0.78 -16.41 -28.56
C LEU A 859 0.65 -16.46 -28.01
N ASP A 860 1.47 -15.46 -28.36
CA ASP A 860 2.83 -15.34 -27.83
C ASP A 860 2.89 -14.46 -26.56
N PHE A 861 1.91 -13.58 -26.36
CA PHE A 861 1.78 -12.72 -25.18
C PHE A 861 0.34 -12.24 -24.93
N ILE A 862 0.07 -11.82 -23.69
CA ILE A 862 -1.18 -11.19 -23.25
C ILE A 862 -0.91 -9.70 -22.99
N GLY A 863 -1.68 -8.83 -23.64
CA GLY A 863 -1.72 -7.41 -23.32
C GLY A 863 -2.79 -7.13 -22.27
N ILE A 864 -2.45 -6.31 -21.27
CA ILE A 864 -3.32 -5.94 -20.16
C ILE A 864 -3.52 -4.42 -20.20
N ASN A 865 -4.77 -4.01 -20.42
CA ASN A 865 -5.21 -2.65 -20.18
C ASN A 865 -5.90 -2.61 -18.82
N HIS A 866 -5.23 -2.06 -17.81
CA HIS A 866 -5.76 -2.02 -16.44
C HIS A 866 -5.81 -0.58 -15.94
N TYR A 867 -6.99 -0.16 -15.48
CA TYR A 867 -7.23 1.20 -15.02
C TYR A 867 -7.78 1.25 -13.59
N THR A 868 -8.73 0.37 -13.25
CA THR A 868 -9.60 0.50 -12.06
C THR A 868 -10.00 -0.87 -11.51
N SER A 869 -10.72 -0.86 -10.38
CA SER A 869 -11.29 -2.04 -9.72
C SER A 869 -12.69 -1.73 -9.18
N TYR A 870 -13.48 -2.77 -8.93
CA TYR A 870 -14.82 -2.65 -8.35
C TYR A 870 -15.07 -3.71 -7.26
N TYR A 871 -16.00 -3.41 -6.35
CA TYR A 871 -16.65 -4.44 -5.55
C TYR A 871 -17.73 -5.14 -6.39
N VAL A 872 -17.99 -6.41 -6.11
CA VAL A 872 -19.11 -7.15 -6.71
C VAL A 872 -19.88 -7.95 -5.70
N GLN A 873 -21.19 -8.05 -5.90
CA GLN A 873 -22.07 -8.89 -5.11
C GLN A 873 -22.80 -9.91 -5.97
N ASP A 874 -23.17 -11.02 -5.35
CA ASP A 874 -23.97 -12.05 -5.99
C ASP A 874 -25.39 -11.56 -6.34
N CYS A 875 -25.91 -11.97 -7.50
CA CYS A 875 -27.32 -11.75 -7.89
C CYS A 875 -28.07 -13.05 -8.22
N ILE A 876 -27.48 -14.21 -7.94
CA ILE A 876 -28.14 -15.51 -8.15
C ILE A 876 -29.04 -15.83 -6.95
N TYR A 877 -28.50 -15.63 -5.75
CA TYR A 877 -29.12 -15.94 -4.47
C TYR A 877 -29.45 -14.69 -3.66
N SER A 878 -28.87 -13.54 -4.01
CA SER A 878 -29.12 -12.26 -3.35
C SER A 878 -29.92 -11.29 -4.24
N PRO A 879 -30.76 -10.41 -3.64
CA PRO A 879 -31.46 -9.39 -4.39
C PRO A 879 -30.47 -8.31 -4.88
N CYS A 880 -30.58 -7.93 -6.15
CA CYS A 880 -29.76 -6.89 -6.76
C CYS A 880 -30.62 -5.78 -7.36
N GLU A 881 -30.08 -4.57 -7.33
CA GLU A 881 -30.64 -3.43 -8.03
C GLU A 881 -30.23 -3.44 -9.51
N PRO A 882 -31.00 -2.80 -10.41
CA PRO A 882 -30.58 -2.65 -11.80
C PRO A 882 -29.20 -1.98 -11.92
N GLY A 883 -28.28 -2.58 -12.67
CA GLY A 883 -26.91 -2.10 -12.79
C GLY A 883 -26.05 -2.95 -13.73
N PHE A 884 -24.75 -2.69 -13.77
CA PHE A 884 -23.81 -3.50 -14.55
C PHE A 884 -23.64 -4.90 -13.95
N GLY A 885 -23.65 -5.91 -14.82
CA GLY A 885 -23.42 -7.31 -14.45
C GLY A 885 -24.68 -8.10 -14.05
N VAL A 886 -25.80 -7.41 -13.78
CA VAL A 886 -26.93 -8.02 -13.06
C VAL A 886 -27.82 -8.88 -13.94
N SER A 887 -27.74 -8.74 -15.27
CA SER A 887 -28.53 -9.58 -16.16
C SER A 887 -27.94 -10.98 -16.27
N TRP A 888 -28.79 -11.96 -16.59
CA TRP A 888 -28.37 -13.35 -16.75
C TRP A 888 -27.31 -13.53 -17.85
N THR A 889 -27.32 -12.67 -18.88
CA THR A 889 -26.31 -12.69 -19.93
C THR A 889 -25.03 -11.92 -19.59
N GLU A 890 -24.94 -11.31 -18.41
CA GLU A 890 -23.74 -10.62 -17.90
C GLU A 890 -23.09 -11.35 -16.70
N GLY A 891 -23.68 -12.44 -16.22
CA GLY A 891 -23.08 -13.30 -15.18
C GLY A 891 -23.72 -13.17 -13.78
N LEU A 892 -24.83 -12.43 -13.66
CA LEU A 892 -25.61 -12.30 -12.41
C LEU A 892 -24.74 -11.85 -11.23
N TYR A 893 -24.02 -10.74 -11.42
CA TYR A 893 -23.29 -10.05 -10.36
C TYR A 893 -23.59 -8.55 -10.41
N GLN A 894 -23.66 -7.87 -9.27
CA GLN A 894 -23.83 -6.42 -9.26
C GLN A 894 -22.51 -5.75 -8.95
N GLN A 895 -22.03 -4.93 -9.89
CA GLN A 895 -20.84 -4.11 -9.74
C GLN A 895 -21.12 -2.86 -8.89
N SER A 896 -20.21 -2.52 -7.99
CA SER A 896 -20.25 -1.32 -7.17
C SER A 896 -18.87 -0.67 -7.03
N SER A 897 -18.82 0.66 -7.01
CA SER A 897 -17.63 1.42 -6.62
C SER A 897 -17.46 1.50 -5.10
N GLU A 898 -18.46 1.07 -4.33
CA GLU A 898 -18.52 1.24 -2.87
C GLU A 898 -18.99 -0.02 -2.15
N ARG A 899 -18.49 -0.21 -0.93
CA ARG A 899 -18.94 -1.22 0.04
C ARG A 899 -19.32 -0.51 1.33
N ASN A 900 -20.59 -0.57 1.72
CA ASN A 900 -21.13 0.12 2.90
C ASN A 900 -20.85 1.64 2.90
N GLY A 901 -20.97 2.28 1.73
CA GLY A 901 -20.64 3.70 1.53
C GLY A 901 -19.14 4.01 1.51
N ILE A 902 -18.28 2.98 1.55
CA ILE A 902 -16.82 3.14 1.49
C ILE A 902 -16.34 2.82 0.07
N PRO A 903 -15.70 3.77 -0.63
CA PRO A 903 -15.20 3.58 -1.98
C PRO A 903 -14.09 2.52 -2.08
N ILE A 904 -13.99 1.88 -3.24
CA ILE A 904 -12.84 1.04 -3.57
C ILE A 904 -11.65 1.93 -3.93
N GLY A 905 -10.68 2.01 -3.01
CA GLY A 905 -9.50 2.87 -3.18
C GLY A 905 -9.75 4.33 -2.83
N GLU A 906 -8.77 5.18 -3.11
CA GLU A 906 -8.89 6.61 -2.83
C GLU A 906 -9.87 7.26 -3.83
N HIS A 907 -10.90 7.94 -3.31
CA HIS A 907 -11.54 9.03 -4.03
C HIS A 907 -10.55 10.21 -4.11
N LEU A 908 -9.46 10.04 -4.88
CA LEU A 908 -9.08 11.18 -5.69
C LEU A 908 -10.33 11.48 -6.49
N ARG A 909 -10.86 12.70 -6.42
CA ARG A 909 -11.91 13.15 -7.34
C ARG A 909 -11.33 13.10 -8.76
N SER A 910 -11.11 11.90 -9.29
CA SER A 910 -10.96 11.68 -10.71
C SER A 910 -12.22 12.28 -11.29
N PRO A 911 -12.13 13.32 -12.12
CA PRO A 911 -13.32 13.89 -12.75
C PRO A 911 -14.01 12.90 -13.69
N VAL A 912 -13.40 11.72 -13.88
CA VAL A 912 -13.91 10.59 -14.63
C VAL A 912 -14.56 9.60 -13.66
N GLU A 913 -15.90 9.59 -13.64
CA GLU A 913 -16.76 8.89 -12.67
C GLU A 913 -16.47 7.38 -12.54
N TRP A 914 -15.94 6.72 -13.57
CA TRP A 914 -15.68 5.29 -13.56
C TRP A 914 -14.28 4.90 -13.02
N LEU A 915 -13.37 5.85 -12.86
CA LEU A 915 -11.96 5.58 -12.53
C LEU A 915 -11.72 5.58 -11.01
N ASN A 916 -11.81 4.41 -10.38
CA ASN A 916 -11.43 4.20 -8.98
C ASN A 916 -9.92 3.93 -8.87
N VAL A 917 -9.21 4.72 -8.08
CA VAL A 917 -7.75 4.59 -7.92
C VAL A 917 -7.45 3.50 -6.89
N TYR A 918 -7.20 2.29 -7.38
CA TYR A 918 -6.94 1.11 -6.56
C TYR A 918 -5.69 0.34 -7.06
N PRO A 919 -4.47 0.82 -6.74
CA PRO A 919 -3.22 0.22 -7.24
C PRO A 919 -3.05 -1.27 -6.90
N GLN A 920 -3.65 -1.72 -5.78
CA GLN A 920 -3.62 -3.15 -5.43
C GLN A 920 -4.32 -4.02 -6.48
N GLY A 921 -5.30 -3.48 -7.21
CA GLY A 921 -5.94 -4.14 -8.33
C GLY A 921 -4.99 -4.50 -9.46
N MET A 922 -3.95 -3.68 -9.72
CA MET A 922 -2.92 -3.98 -10.72
C MET A 922 -2.11 -5.21 -10.31
N GLU A 923 -1.66 -5.26 -9.05
CA GLU A 923 -0.91 -6.39 -8.53
C GLU A 923 -1.75 -7.68 -8.55
N ASN A 924 -3.01 -7.59 -8.12
CA ASN A 924 -3.92 -8.73 -8.06
C ASN A 924 -4.26 -9.25 -9.45
N MET A 925 -4.59 -8.37 -10.40
CA MET A 925 -4.90 -8.74 -11.78
C MET A 925 -3.72 -9.41 -12.48
N VAL A 926 -2.52 -8.84 -12.39
CA VAL A 926 -1.32 -9.43 -13.01
C VAL A 926 -0.99 -10.78 -12.36
N THR A 927 -1.15 -10.91 -11.04
CA THR A 927 -0.97 -12.19 -10.33
C THR A 927 -2.01 -13.23 -10.78
N TYR A 928 -3.27 -12.83 -10.94
CA TYR A 928 -4.34 -13.69 -11.42
C TYR A 928 -4.08 -14.20 -12.84
N VAL A 929 -3.68 -13.33 -13.77
CA VAL A 929 -3.32 -13.72 -15.15
C VAL A 929 -2.10 -14.65 -15.15
N MET A 930 -1.08 -14.35 -14.33
CA MET A 930 0.09 -15.21 -14.13
C MET A 930 -0.31 -16.62 -13.70
N GLU A 931 -1.16 -16.75 -12.68
CA GLU A 931 -1.57 -18.05 -12.12
C GLU A 931 -2.48 -18.83 -13.07
N ARG A 932 -3.45 -18.16 -13.71
CA ARG A 932 -4.43 -18.82 -14.58
C ARG A 932 -3.85 -19.26 -15.92
N TYR A 933 -3.00 -18.45 -16.53
CA TYR A 933 -2.51 -18.66 -17.89
C TYR A 933 -1.03 -19.04 -17.94
N ASN A 934 -0.59 -19.83 -16.95
CA ASN A 934 0.75 -20.45 -16.89
C ASN A 934 1.89 -19.44 -17.11
N ASN A 935 1.77 -18.25 -16.52
CA ASN A 935 2.73 -17.16 -16.60
C ASN A 935 3.11 -16.78 -18.05
N THR A 936 2.14 -16.84 -18.96
CA THR A 936 2.30 -16.36 -20.35
C THR A 936 2.84 -14.92 -20.35
N PRO A 937 3.77 -14.56 -21.26
CA PRO A 937 4.34 -13.21 -21.31
C PRO A 937 3.27 -12.12 -21.31
N MET A 938 3.46 -11.11 -20.47
CA MET A 938 2.50 -10.01 -20.30
C MET A 938 3.11 -8.66 -20.68
N PHE A 939 2.28 -7.77 -21.22
CA PHE A 939 2.60 -6.36 -21.40
C PHE A 939 1.47 -5.53 -20.80
N ILE A 940 1.78 -4.55 -19.96
CA ILE A 940 0.80 -3.55 -19.55
C ILE A 940 0.66 -2.57 -20.71
N THR A 941 -0.34 -2.76 -21.56
CA THR A 941 -0.48 -2.08 -22.85
C THR A 941 -1.22 -0.75 -22.74
N GLU A 942 -1.97 -0.54 -21.66
CA GLU A 942 -2.51 0.74 -21.23
C GLU A 942 -2.64 0.80 -19.71
N ASN A 943 -2.21 1.92 -19.14
CA ASN A 943 -2.48 2.33 -17.77
C ASN A 943 -2.37 3.86 -17.69
N GLY A 944 -3.36 4.54 -17.11
CA GLY A 944 -3.45 5.99 -17.19
C GLY A 944 -4.46 6.61 -16.25
N TYR A 945 -4.30 7.92 -16.03
CA TYR A 945 -5.20 8.73 -15.21
C TYR A 945 -5.83 9.83 -16.06
N GLY A 946 -7.16 9.83 -16.13
CA GLY A 946 -7.95 10.79 -16.89
C GLY A 946 -8.37 11.99 -16.04
N PHE A 947 -8.37 13.18 -16.63
CA PHE A 947 -8.85 14.40 -16.00
C PHE A 947 -9.84 15.12 -16.92
N VAL A 948 -10.92 15.66 -16.36
CA VAL A 948 -11.83 16.57 -17.08
C VAL A 948 -11.36 17.99 -16.84
N GLU A 949 -10.93 18.67 -17.90
CA GLU A 949 -10.43 20.03 -17.78
C GLU A 949 -11.56 21.00 -17.39
N ASN A 950 -11.28 21.85 -16.39
CA ASN A 950 -12.18 22.95 -16.05
C ASN A 950 -12.02 24.04 -17.12
N PRO A 951 -13.10 24.49 -17.78
CA PRO A 951 -13.03 25.60 -18.74
C PRO A 951 -12.38 26.87 -18.19
N ASP A 952 -12.42 27.07 -16.86
CA ASP A 952 -11.83 28.21 -16.17
C ASP A 952 -10.38 28.00 -15.72
N SER A 953 -9.81 26.80 -15.90
CA SER A 953 -8.41 26.51 -15.52
C SER A 953 -7.42 27.23 -16.43
N ASN A 954 -6.36 27.76 -15.82
CA ASN A 954 -5.28 28.36 -16.59
C ASN A 954 -4.31 27.27 -17.09
N THR A 955 -3.51 27.60 -18.11
CA THR A 955 -2.58 26.65 -18.73
C THR A 955 -1.55 26.09 -17.73
N GLU A 956 -1.16 26.82 -16.69
CA GLU A 956 -0.20 26.29 -15.70
C GLU A 956 -0.85 25.19 -14.86
N GLU A 957 -2.09 25.35 -14.43
CA GLU A 957 -2.84 24.33 -13.69
C GLU A 957 -3.00 23.04 -14.51
N THR A 958 -3.34 23.12 -15.80
CA THR A 958 -3.46 21.95 -16.68
C THR A 958 -2.13 21.20 -16.86
N LEU A 959 -0.99 21.90 -16.77
CA LEU A 959 0.34 21.30 -16.90
C LEU A 959 0.86 20.69 -15.60
N HIS A 960 0.34 21.11 -14.44
CA HIS A 960 0.68 20.55 -13.13
C HIS A 960 -0.25 19.39 -12.73
N ASP A 961 -0.08 18.23 -13.37
CA ASP A 961 -0.93 17.04 -13.20
C ASP A 961 -0.39 16.04 -12.14
N ASP A 962 -0.22 16.51 -10.91
CA ASP A 962 0.29 15.75 -9.77
C ASP A 962 -0.51 14.47 -9.44
N HIS A 963 -1.83 14.47 -9.68
CA HIS A 963 -2.65 13.27 -9.54
C HIS A 963 -2.22 12.13 -10.48
N ARG A 964 -1.87 12.45 -11.73
CA ARG A 964 -1.38 11.46 -12.70
C ARG A 964 -0.02 10.92 -12.27
N VAL A 965 0.87 11.78 -11.75
CA VAL A 965 2.15 11.36 -11.19
C VAL A 965 1.96 10.35 -10.06
N LYS A 966 1.09 10.67 -9.09
CA LYS A 966 0.78 9.75 -7.98
C LYS A 966 0.20 8.44 -8.47
N TYR A 967 -0.79 8.48 -9.37
CA TYR A 967 -1.40 7.29 -9.95
C TYR A 967 -0.35 6.39 -10.61
N MET A 968 0.48 6.95 -11.50
CA MET A 968 1.50 6.18 -12.21
C MET A 968 2.54 5.60 -11.23
N ALA A 969 2.96 6.36 -10.22
CA ALA A 969 3.90 5.88 -9.21
C ALA A 969 3.36 4.68 -8.45
N ASP A 970 2.11 4.76 -7.98
CA ASP A 970 1.49 3.71 -7.17
C ASP A 970 1.21 2.44 -7.99
N TYR A 971 0.74 2.59 -9.24
CA TYR A 971 0.47 1.45 -10.15
C TYR A 971 1.75 0.78 -10.66
N LEU A 972 2.81 1.54 -10.96
CA LEU A 972 4.10 0.96 -11.34
C LEU A 972 4.76 0.23 -10.18
N ASP A 973 4.62 0.71 -8.94
CA ASP A 973 5.08 -0.04 -7.76
C ASP A 973 4.30 -1.35 -7.59
N ALA A 974 2.97 -1.31 -7.74
CA ALA A 974 2.12 -2.51 -7.70
C ALA A 974 2.48 -3.53 -8.79
N LEU A 975 2.74 -3.06 -10.01
CA LEU A 975 3.22 -3.90 -11.11
C LEU A 975 4.56 -4.55 -10.77
N MET A 976 5.52 -3.78 -10.24
CA MET A 976 6.82 -4.30 -9.83
C MET A 976 6.70 -5.32 -8.69
N ARG A 977 5.70 -5.21 -7.80
CA ARG A 977 5.41 -6.27 -6.80
C ARG A 977 4.93 -7.55 -7.46
N ALA A 978 4.07 -7.49 -8.47
CA ALA A 978 3.65 -8.68 -9.23
C ALA A 978 4.83 -9.32 -9.99
N VAL A 979 5.71 -8.51 -10.61
CA VAL A 979 6.94 -9.00 -11.26
C VAL A 979 7.85 -9.72 -10.27
N ARG A 980 8.03 -9.17 -9.06
CA ARG A 980 8.81 -9.82 -7.99
C ARG A 980 8.19 -11.15 -7.52
N LYS A 981 6.87 -11.33 -7.67
CA LYS A 981 6.19 -12.63 -7.41
C LYS A 981 6.40 -13.66 -8.53
N GLY A 982 7.05 -13.27 -9.62
CA GLY A 982 7.37 -14.15 -10.75
C GLY A 982 6.59 -13.86 -12.03
N ALA A 983 5.73 -12.83 -12.06
CA ALA A 983 4.97 -12.49 -13.25
C ALA A 983 5.90 -12.06 -14.41
N ASP A 984 5.76 -12.68 -15.58
CA ASP A 984 6.56 -12.39 -16.79
C ASP A 984 6.07 -11.12 -17.50
N VAL A 985 6.17 -9.95 -16.85
CA VAL A 985 5.83 -8.67 -17.45
C VAL A 985 7.04 -8.11 -18.22
N ARG A 986 6.82 -7.81 -19.50
CA ARG A 986 7.86 -7.45 -20.47
C ARG A 986 7.85 -5.97 -20.86
N GLY A 987 6.78 -5.24 -20.56
CA GLY A 987 6.68 -3.82 -20.87
C GLY A 987 5.51 -3.11 -20.19
N TYR A 988 5.59 -1.78 -20.18
CA TYR A 988 4.59 -0.86 -19.66
C TYR A 988 4.40 0.32 -20.63
N PHE A 989 3.16 0.55 -21.03
CA PHE A 989 2.75 1.59 -21.95
C PHE A 989 1.79 2.55 -21.24
N ALA A 990 2.22 3.79 -21.04
CA ALA A 990 1.37 4.82 -20.46
C ALA A 990 0.26 5.19 -21.46
N TRP A 991 -0.99 5.19 -20.98
CA TRP A 991 -2.12 5.82 -21.67
C TRP A 991 -2.27 7.24 -21.13
N SER A 992 -1.84 8.27 -21.86
CA SER A 992 -1.30 8.25 -23.24
C SER A 992 -0.20 9.28 -23.44
N LEU A 993 0.43 9.32 -24.63
CA LEU A 993 1.44 10.36 -24.93
C LEU A 993 0.82 11.77 -24.92
N LEU A 994 -0.34 11.91 -25.56
CA LEU A 994 -1.03 13.16 -25.86
C LEU A 994 -2.49 13.08 -25.41
N ASP A 995 -3.03 14.20 -24.94
CA ASP A 995 -4.48 14.36 -24.84
C ASP A 995 -5.09 14.10 -26.22
N ASN A 996 -6.16 13.32 -26.28
CA ASN A 996 -6.70 12.78 -27.53
C ASN A 996 -8.23 12.65 -27.46
N PHE A 997 -8.85 12.18 -28.53
CA PHE A 997 -10.30 11.99 -28.60
C PHE A 997 -10.73 10.77 -27.76
N GLU A 998 -11.33 10.98 -26.59
CA GLU A 998 -11.71 9.92 -25.65
C GLU A 998 -13.13 9.39 -25.92
N TRP A 999 -13.33 8.88 -27.14
CA TRP A 999 -14.56 8.20 -27.56
C TRP A 999 -15.83 9.04 -27.29
N ARG A 1000 -16.75 8.53 -26.46
CA ARG A 1000 -17.99 9.24 -26.08
C ARG A 1000 -17.76 10.49 -25.26
N TYR A 1001 -16.60 10.65 -24.63
CA TYR A 1001 -16.25 11.87 -23.92
C TYR A 1001 -15.73 12.96 -24.86
N GLY A 1002 -15.50 12.66 -26.14
CA GLY A 1002 -14.88 13.59 -27.07
C GLY A 1002 -13.53 14.07 -26.53
N TYR A 1003 -13.29 15.38 -26.58
CA TYR A 1003 -12.06 15.98 -26.07
C TYR A 1003 -12.17 16.45 -24.60
N THR A 1004 -13.28 16.16 -23.93
CA THR A 1004 -13.53 16.62 -22.55
C THR A 1004 -12.71 15.89 -21.49
N VAL A 1005 -12.16 14.72 -21.79
CA VAL A 1005 -11.31 13.93 -20.89
C VAL A 1005 -9.90 13.85 -21.46
N ARG A 1006 -8.91 14.11 -20.61
CA ARG A 1006 -7.50 14.26 -20.97
C ARG A 1006 -6.65 13.20 -20.28
N PHE A 1007 -6.06 12.29 -21.05
CA PHE A 1007 -5.18 11.21 -20.57
C PHE A 1007 -3.69 11.44 -20.83
N GLY A 1008 -3.33 12.44 -21.64
CA GLY A 1008 -1.98 12.62 -22.14
C GLY A 1008 -0.97 13.05 -21.09
N LEU A 1009 0.26 12.55 -21.24
CA LEU A 1009 1.47 13.10 -20.61
C LEU A 1009 1.82 14.50 -21.15
N HIS A 1010 1.35 14.82 -22.36
CA HIS A 1010 1.40 16.16 -22.93
C HIS A 1010 -0.01 16.68 -23.15
N HIS A 1011 -0.20 17.95 -22.77
CA HIS A 1011 -1.39 18.70 -23.09
C HIS A 1011 -1.43 19.01 -24.58
N VAL A 1012 -2.59 18.86 -25.21
CA VAL A 1012 -2.86 19.31 -26.57
C VAL A 1012 -3.85 20.46 -26.53
N ASP A 1013 -3.40 21.62 -26.99
CA ASP A 1013 -4.31 22.71 -27.36
C ASP A 1013 -4.98 22.32 -28.68
N TYR A 1014 -6.24 21.92 -28.65
CA TYR A 1014 -6.93 21.42 -29.85
C TYR A 1014 -7.19 22.50 -30.91
N ALA A 1015 -7.12 23.79 -30.57
CA ALA A 1015 -7.27 24.87 -31.54
C ALA A 1015 -5.98 25.09 -32.33
N THR A 1016 -4.82 25.01 -31.67
CA THR A 1016 -3.51 25.25 -32.30
C THR A 1016 -2.72 23.97 -32.60
N LEU A 1017 -3.19 22.83 -32.11
CA LEU A 1017 -2.53 21.53 -32.07
C LEU A 1017 -1.16 21.55 -31.38
N LYS A 1018 -0.88 22.56 -30.54
CA LYS A 1018 0.36 22.68 -29.80
C LYS A 1018 0.43 21.63 -28.68
N ARG A 1019 1.53 20.90 -28.62
CA ARG A 1019 1.86 19.96 -27.53
C ARG A 1019 2.66 20.67 -26.43
N SER A 1020 2.17 20.59 -25.19
CA SER A 1020 2.83 21.16 -24.00
C SER A 1020 3.07 20.07 -22.97
N LYS A 1021 4.31 19.96 -22.49
CA LYS A 1021 4.73 18.91 -21.55
C LYS A 1021 4.11 19.13 -20.16
N LYS A 1022 3.42 18.12 -19.62
CA LYS A 1022 2.90 18.13 -18.24
C LYS A 1022 3.96 17.65 -17.23
N LEU A 1023 3.66 17.77 -15.94
CA LEU A 1023 4.52 17.29 -14.86
C LEU A 1023 4.76 15.78 -14.96
N SER A 1024 3.72 15.00 -15.26
CA SER A 1024 3.78 13.54 -15.44
C SER A 1024 4.75 13.09 -16.53
N ALA A 1025 4.88 13.83 -17.63
CA ALA A 1025 5.91 13.56 -18.65
C ALA A 1025 7.32 13.68 -18.07
N THR A 1026 7.58 14.70 -17.25
CA THR A 1026 8.88 14.89 -16.60
C THR A 1026 9.16 13.77 -15.59
N TRP A 1027 8.15 13.39 -14.79
CA TRP A 1027 8.26 12.29 -13.86
C TRP A 1027 8.52 10.95 -14.55
N TYR A 1028 7.78 10.63 -15.62
CA TYR A 1028 7.92 9.37 -16.33
C TYR A 1028 9.31 9.23 -16.98
N LYS A 1029 9.84 10.34 -17.54
CA LYS A 1029 11.23 10.39 -18.01
C LYS A 1029 12.23 10.03 -16.91
N GLN A 1030 12.08 10.59 -15.72
CA GLN A 1030 12.96 10.29 -14.58
C GLN A 1030 12.81 8.83 -14.12
N PHE A 1031 11.58 8.31 -14.10
CA PHE A 1031 11.30 6.92 -13.79
C PHE A 1031 11.98 5.96 -14.77
N ILE A 1032 11.87 6.22 -16.07
CA ILE A 1032 12.53 5.42 -17.12
C ILE A 1032 14.05 5.48 -16.93
N ALA A 1033 14.63 6.68 -16.75
CA ALA A 1033 16.07 6.85 -16.56
C ALA A 1033 16.61 6.07 -15.34
N LYS A 1034 15.79 5.92 -14.28
CA LYS A 1034 16.13 5.16 -13.08
C LYS A 1034 16.11 3.64 -13.30
N HIS A 1035 15.28 3.13 -14.21
CA HIS A 1035 15.03 1.69 -14.38
C HIS A 1035 15.52 1.11 -15.71
N LYS A 1036 15.92 1.94 -16.67
CA LYS A 1036 16.57 1.50 -17.89
C LYS A 1036 17.96 0.98 -17.53
N GLY A 1037 18.17 -0.33 -17.64
CA GLY A 1037 19.48 -0.94 -17.43
C GLY A 1037 20.52 -0.30 -18.35
N LYS A 1038 21.71 0.04 -17.84
CA LYS A 1038 22.84 0.41 -18.71
C LYS A 1038 23.18 -0.81 -19.54
N SER A 1039 22.90 -0.77 -20.85
CA SER A 1039 23.38 -1.77 -21.79
C SER A 1039 24.91 -1.80 -21.73
N LEU A 1040 25.47 -2.88 -21.19
CA LEU A 1040 26.87 -3.25 -21.39
C LEU A 1040 26.96 -4.00 -22.73
N MET A 1041 26.74 -3.28 -23.83
CA MET A 1041 27.15 -3.70 -25.16
C MET A 1041 28.11 -2.63 -25.69
N PRO A 1042 29.32 -3.02 -26.12
CA PRO A 1042 30.31 -2.06 -26.58
C PRO A 1042 29.77 -1.31 -27.80
N GLN A 1043 29.92 0.01 -27.78
CA GLN A 1043 29.94 0.80 -29.00
C GLN A 1043 30.99 0.17 -29.92
N TYR A 1044 30.53 -0.48 -30.98
CA TYR A 1044 31.38 -0.71 -32.14
C TYR A 1044 31.56 0.65 -32.80
N ASP A 1045 32.57 1.38 -32.34
CA ASP A 1045 33.21 2.39 -33.17
C ASP A 1045 33.77 1.65 -34.40
N GLY A 1046 33.35 2.10 -35.57
CA GLY A 1046 33.82 1.55 -36.82
C GLY A 1046 35.31 1.75 -36.98
N GLU A 1047 36.01 0.68 -37.35
CA GLU A 1047 37.24 0.75 -38.13
C GLU A 1047 37.37 -0.57 -38.93
N ASP A 1048 37.46 -0.40 -40.25
CA ASP A 1048 38.00 -1.28 -41.28
C ASP A 1048 37.99 -2.80 -41.10
N PHE A 1049 37.23 -3.50 -41.95
CA PHE A 1049 37.78 -4.65 -42.68
C PHE A 1049 37.21 -4.72 -44.10
N GLN A 1050 38.09 -4.49 -45.07
CA GLN A 1050 37.98 -4.97 -46.45
C GLN A 1050 37.87 -6.50 -46.45
N TYR A 1051 36.82 -7.05 -47.06
CA TYR A 1051 36.82 -7.96 -48.22
C TYR A 1051 35.41 -8.51 -48.51
#